data_AF-A0A3Q3GYH5-F1
#
_entry.id   AF-A0A3Q3GYH5-F1
#
_cell.length_a   1.000
_cell.length_b   1.000
_cell.length_c   1.000
_cell.angle_alpha   90.00
_cell.angle_beta   90.00
_cell.angle_gamma   90.00
#
_symmetry.space_group_name_H-M   'P 1'
#
loop_
_entity.id
_entity.type
_entity.pdbx_description
1 polymer ?
#
loop_
_entity_poly.entity_id
_entity_poly.type
_entity_poly.pdbx_seq_one_letter_code
_entity_poly.pdbx_strand_id
1 'polypeptide(L)'
;MGKKVKKENETPGKETFEPVLVEGRTPETVVLLLNSTEEDILVKACEAIHTFAEKGDENKVSLLGLGALEPLCKLISHNNKLIRRNALMVLGIMATNGDVQDVLKKMDTIPSIVDKLSPEEDVVVHEFATLCLASLSVDFICKVQISDNKGLPPLIQLLSSPDPDVKKNSLEIIFNLVQKDYQSRLSVHELGGIPPLLELLMSDFPVIQHLVLKILHNVTTDEESRMTFREQQGFEKLMAILSNMEFNDLHAEALQVVSNCLSDSETLHLIQEDGGLTRLMEFILTPDTPDIQSNAVICITRVAQNSENRKLLHKQNIEKVLVELLSVPDVNVTTPTCQAVSTMSNHPASKDSFRDLDGIPAVVQLLNNESLILREAATSALVSLTDSNQLNAFAVYEAGGHEVLVQQLCGSCPRTVANSAATLGNMAGQEVIRCSILSHGAIQALVEPLKSTNTQVLVSTAHCLAELTCDTESRAQLQSAGGLQPLINLLHSYHKEVLHNACMVINVCASDKSTAVEMCKLGALEMLQDINQSVNRRSSFSELAMNSLLNSNLSVKYSLTGHLAFTDNISNDFYDAGKACAGQRILTLEELSKQPVNQYRPVIVVNTTKAEETANVPEESQSNPSETDTTKADRRTPMRKKKKEDDRQKEEAEAESPAEKPLKMMDDISLQLLAKQAKESILPLNDEREQYSALARLVSTAMGGAVEMERLHEFAWVLHISKLKYMFQSNVVPIGFIRKGIYCHRALLFKCLADCIGLSCTLVRGEYNRAWNEVLLFDGTPSSNGRSPQPCRYIVDLMHQPGNLLKANSPAAEQYQTI
;
A
#
# COMPACT_ATOMS: atom_id res chain seq x y z
N MET A 1 55.58 71.69 -76.07
CA MET A 1 56.27 72.81 -75.39
C MET A 1 56.79 72.29 -74.06
N GLY A 2 58.11 72.32 -73.85
CA GLY A 2 58.73 71.67 -72.69
C GLY A 2 58.54 72.42 -71.36
N LYS A 3 58.82 71.72 -70.26
CA LYS A 3 59.41 72.32 -69.05
C LYS A 3 59.91 71.25 -68.06
N LYS A 4 61.20 71.36 -67.76
CA LYS A 4 61.97 70.89 -66.59
C LYS A 4 62.01 69.38 -66.28
N VAL A 5 63.15 68.78 -66.64
CA VAL A 5 63.66 67.52 -66.10
C VAL A 5 64.67 67.84 -64.99
N LYS A 6 64.54 67.22 -63.81
CA LYS A 6 65.64 67.08 -62.86
C LYS A 6 65.51 65.79 -62.04
N LYS A 7 66.53 64.94 -62.23
CA LYS A 7 67.04 63.80 -61.43
C LYS A 7 66.08 62.66 -61.03
N GLU A 8 66.51 61.44 -61.36
CA GLU A 8 66.91 60.46 -60.34
C GLU A 8 67.88 59.42 -60.95
N ASN A 9 68.97 59.18 -60.22
CA ASN A 9 69.96 58.14 -60.49
C ASN A 9 69.48 56.83 -59.86
N GLU A 10 69.89 55.73 -60.48
CA GLU A 10 69.67 54.33 -60.12
C GLU A 10 69.66 54.01 -58.62
N THR A 11 68.64 53.29 -58.17
CA THR A 11 68.63 52.52 -56.92
C THR A 11 69.07 51.07 -57.21
N PRO A 12 69.88 50.45 -56.33
CA PRO A 12 70.32 49.07 -56.45
C PRO A 12 69.16 48.09 -56.15
N GLY A 13 69.33 46.85 -56.61
CA GLY A 13 68.29 45.81 -56.73
C GLY A 13 67.33 45.67 -55.55
N LYS A 14 66.04 45.54 -55.88
CA LYS A 14 65.05 44.94 -54.99
C LYS A 14 65.39 43.45 -54.87
N GLU A 15 66.15 43.10 -53.84
CA GLU A 15 66.11 41.75 -53.26
C GLU A 15 64.68 41.53 -52.76
N THR A 16 63.81 40.97 -53.61
CA THR A 16 62.60 40.31 -53.13
C THR A 16 63.04 39.08 -52.36
N PHE A 17 62.88 39.10 -51.04
CA PHE A 17 63.00 37.90 -50.22
C PHE A 17 62.11 36.80 -50.80
N GLU A 18 62.70 35.64 -51.08
CA GLU A 18 61.92 34.44 -51.36
C GLU A 18 61.08 34.12 -50.11
N PRO A 19 59.78 33.80 -50.25
CA PRO A 19 58.95 33.46 -49.11
C PRO A 19 59.53 32.22 -48.43
N VAL A 20 60.00 32.39 -47.19
CA VAL A 20 60.46 31.28 -46.35
C VAL A 20 59.25 30.38 -46.07
N LEU A 21 59.25 29.18 -46.62
CA LEU A 21 58.28 28.14 -46.28
C LEU A 21 58.58 27.67 -44.85
N VAL A 22 57.84 28.21 -43.87
CA VAL A 22 57.87 27.72 -42.50
C VAL A 22 57.18 26.35 -42.46
N GLU A 23 57.95 25.28 -42.64
CA GLU A 23 57.51 23.91 -42.39
C GLU A 23 57.85 23.53 -40.95
N GLY A 24 56.84 23.49 -40.06
CA GLY A 24 57.02 22.95 -38.72
C GLY A 24 57.22 21.43 -38.78
N ARG A 25 58.43 20.95 -38.50
CA ARG A 25 58.78 19.51 -38.58
C ARG A 25 58.46 18.72 -37.30
N THR A 26 58.21 19.40 -36.18
CA THR A 26 57.88 18.76 -34.89
C THR A 26 56.59 19.36 -34.29
N PRO A 27 55.75 18.54 -33.62
CA PRO A 27 54.50 19.02 -33.02
C PRO A 27 54.70 20.19 -32.05
N GLU A 28 55.78 20.20 -31.27
CA GLU A 28 56.13 21.27 -30.33
C GLU A 28 56.26 22.62 -31.04
N THR A 29 56.95 22.62 -32.19
CA THR A 29 57.19 23.84 -32.96
C THR A 29 55.88 24.37 -33.52
N VAL A 30 55.02 23.48 -34.03
CA VAL A 30 53.73 23.87 -34.61
C VAL A 30 52.77 24.42 -33.54
N VAL A 31 52.76 23.83 -32.33
CA VAL A 31 51.95 24.35 -31.22
C VAL A 31 52.41 25.75 -30.80
N LEU A 32 53.72 26.04 -30.80
CA LEU A 32 54.23 27.38 -30.53
C LEU A 32 53.79 28.41 -31.59
N LEU A 33 53.71 27.98 -32.86
CA LEU A 33 53.27 28.84 -33.97
C LEU A 33 51.80 29.29 -33.85
N LEU A 34 50.97 28.64 -33.02
CA LEU A 34 49.59 29.08 -32.73
C LEU A 34 49.51 30.44 -32.02
N ASN A 35 50.62 30.93 -31.45
CA ASN A 35 50.70 32.26 -30.84
C ASN A 35 51.26 33.33 -31.79
N SER A 36 51.45 33.00 -33.08
CA SER A 36 51.93 33.95 -34.09
C SER A 36 50.92 35.07 -34.35
N THR A 37 51.41 36.27 -34.70
CA THR A 37 50.57 37.38 -35.18
C THR A 37 50.25 37.28 -36.67
N GLU A 38 50.98 36.44 -37.41
CA GLU A 38 50.86 36.30 -38.87
C GLU A 38 49.76 35.30 -39.22
N GLU A 39 48.73 35.78 -39.95
CA GLU A 39 47.56 34.97 -40.28
C GLU A 39 47.90 33.72 -41.11
N ASP A 40 48.81 33.84 -42.09
CA ASP A 40 49.25 32.71 -42.92
C ASP A 40 49.97 31.63 -42.12
N ILE A 41 50.67 32.02 -41.04
CA ILE A 41 51.34 31.07 -40.14
C ILE A 41 50.31 30.34 -39.28
N LEU A 42 49.31 31.05 -38.77
CA LEU A 42 48.22 30.47 -37.98
C LEU A 42 47.42 29.45 -38.80
N VAL A 43 47.08 29.78 -40.05
CA VAL A 43 46.37 28.86 -40.97
C VAL A 43 47.17 27.56 -41.15
N LYS A 44 48.46 27.66 -41.52
CA LYS A 44 49.34 26.51 -41.73
C LYS A 44 49.59 25.70 -40.46
N ALA A 45 49.69 26.38 -39.31
CA ALA A 45 49.86 25.73 -38.03
C ALA A 45 48.63 24.89 -37.68
N CYS A 46 47.42 25.45 -37.80
CA CYS A 46 46.19 24.71 -37.58
C CYS A 46 46.02 23.53 -38.55
N GLU A 47 46.37 23.69 -39.84
CA GLU A 47 46.32 22.59 -40.83
C GLU A 47 47.28 21.44 -40.49
N ALA A 48 48.51 21.77 -40.08
CA ALA A 48 49.50 20.78 -39.67
C ALA A 48 49.05 20.04 -38.39
N ILE A 49 48.49 20.76 -37.41
CA ILE A 49 47.97 20.16 -36.18
C ILE A 49 46.76 19.28 -36.47
N HIS A 50 45.84 19.73 -37.34
CA HIS A 50 44.68 18.95 -37.75
C HIS A 50 45.12 17.61 -38.35
N THR A 51 46.01 17.66 -39.34
CA THR A 51 46.55 16.47 -40.01
C THR A 51 47.31 15.55 -39.05
N PHE A 52 47.90 16.10 -37.98
CA PHE A 52 48.58 15.31 -36.96
C PHE A 52 47.58 14.65 -35.99
N ALA A 53 46.57 15.39 -35.53
CA ALA A 53 45.53 14.91 -34.63
C ALA A 53 44.66 13.81 -35.27
N GLU A 54 44.40 13.91 -36.58
CA GLU A 54 43.59 12.94 -37.34
C GLU A 54 44.25 11.56 -37.43
N LYS A 55 45.58 11.48 -37.31
CA LYS A 55 46.33 10.20 -37.44
C LYS A 55 46.17 9.25 -36.25
N GLY A 56 45.62 9.68 -35.12
CA GLY A 56 45.33 8.78 -33.99
C GLY A 56 45.30 9.46 -32.62
N ASP A 57 44.79 8.74 -31.62
CA ASP A 57 44.57 9.28 -30.27
C ASP A 57 45.86 9.60 -29.52
N GLU A 58 46.96 8.87 -29.75
CA GLU A 58 48.27 9.19 -29.17
C GLU A 58 48.74 10.60 -29.55
N ASN A 59 48.45 11.02 -30.78
CA ASN A 59 48.79 12.37 -31.27
C ASN A 59 47.92 13.43 -30.59
N LYS A 60 46.64 13.14 -30.35
CA LYS A 60 45.73 14.05 -29.63
C LYS A 60 46.21 14.27 -28.19
N VAL A 61 46.60 13.19 -27.50
CA VAL A 61 47.17 13.28 -26.13
C VAL A 61 48.52 14.00 -26.14
N SER A 62 49.35 13.78 -27.16
CA SER A 62 50.61 14.52 -27.33
C SER A 62 50.37 16.03 -27.47
N LEU A 63 49.47 16.45 -28.37
CA LEU A 63 49.09 17.84 -28.56
C LEU A 63 48.49 18.47 -27.28
N LEU A 64 47.73 17.69 -26.51
CA LEU A 64 47.24 18.10 -25.20
C LEU A 64 48.38 18.38 -24.22
N GLY A 65 49.35 17.47 -24.11
CA GLY A 65 50.54 17.64 -23.26
C GLY A 65 51.42 18.82 -23.66
N LEU A 66 51.39 19.22 -24.94
CA LEU A 66 52.07 20.40 -25.46
C LEU A 66 51.31 21.72 -25.23
N GLY A 67 50.10 21.68 -24.68
CA GLY A 67 49.32 22.88 -24.38
C GLY A 67 48.60 23.49 -25.58
N ALA A 68 48.27 22.69 -26.60
CA ALA A 68 47.65 23.19 -27.83
C ALA A 68 46.22 23.76 -27.65
N LEU A 69 45.47 23.32 -26.64
CA LEU A 69 44.06 23.66 -26.48
C LEU A 69 43.80 25.15 -26.20
N GLU A 70 44.56 25.78 -25.31
CA GLU A 70 44.29 27.18 -24.93
C GLU A 70 44.48 28.16 -26.10
N PRO A 71 45.56 28.08 -26.91
CA PRO A 71 45.66 28.87 -28.13
C PRO A 71 44.55 28.59 -29.14
N LEU A 72 44.21 27.31 -29.37
CA LEU A 72 43.15 26.92 -30.30
C LEU A 72 41.78 27.51 -29.90
N CYS A 73 41.44 27.47 -28.62
CA CYS A 73 40.21 28.05 -28.09
C CYS A 73 40.16 29.58 -28.22
N LYS A 74 41.30 30.27 -28.31
CA LYS A 74 41.32 31.72 -28.62
C LYS A 74 41.10 31.97 -30.12
N LEU A 75 41.62 31.09 -30.98
CA LEU A 75 41.56 31.23 -32.43
C LEU A 75 40.17 30.98 -33.03
N ILE A 76 39.26 30.29 -32.33
CA ILE A 76 37.86 30.13 -32.80
C ILE A 76 37.10 31.46 -32.90
N SER A 77 37.53 32.48 -32.18
CA SER A 77 36.95 33.83 -32.20
C SER A 77 37.75 34.81 -33.05
N HIS A 78 38.68 34.33 -33.88
CA HIS A 78 39.51 35.16 -34.74
C HIS A 78 38.71 35.86 -35.86
N ASN A 79 39.16 37.03 -36.31
CA ASN A 79 38.43 37.79 -37.35
C ASN A 79 38.47 37.08 -38.72
N ASN A 80 39.59 36.42 -39.04
CA ASN A 80 39.77 35.67 -40.27
C ASN A 80 38.99 34.33 -40.24
N LYS A 81 38.06 34.16 -41.20
CA LYS A 81 37.21 32.96 -41.34
C LYS A 81 38.01 31.66 -41.49
N LEU A 82 39.14 31.68 -42.23
CA LEU A 82 39.96 30.49 -42.45
C LEU A 82 40.65 30.03 -41.17
N ILE A 83 41.12 30.97 -40.34
CA ILE A 83 41.74 30.66 -39.04
C ILE A 83 40.69 30.07 -38.10
N ARG A 84 39.50 30.67 -38.00
CA ARG A 84 38.40 30.13 -37.19
C ARG A 84 38.05 28.72 -37.60
N ARG A 85 37.84 28.50 -38.91
CA ARG A 85 37.52 27.20 -39.49
C ARG A 85 38.58 26.16 -39.12
N ASN A 86 39.84 26.44 -39.43
CA ASN A 86 40.91 25.47 -39.17
C ASN A 86 41.12 25.22 -37.65
N ALA A 87 40.95 26.23 -36.79
CA ALA A 87 41.01 26.05 -35.34
C ALA A 87 39.86 25.16 -34.82
N LEU A 88 38.64 25.36 -35.32
CA LEU A 88 37.47 24.54 -35.01
C LEU A 88 37.63 23.10 -35.50
N MET A 89 38.18 22.90 -36.71
CA MET A 89 38.48 21.57 -37.24
C MET A 89 39.39 20.79 -36.27
N VAL A 90 40.47 21.43 -35.81
CA VAL A 90 41.37 20.82 -34.82
C VAL A 90 40.62 20.50 -33.52
N LEU A 91 39.86 21.46 -32.96
CA LEU A 91 39.15 21.26 -31.70
C LEU A 91 38.10 20.15 -31.79
N GLY A 92 37.34 20.07 -32.88
CA GLY A 92 36.34 19.02 -33.10
C GLY A 92 36.97 17.63 -33.11
N ILE A 93 38.07 17.43 -33.85
CA ILE A 93 38.78 16.14 -33.87
C ILE A 93 39.41 15.84 -32.51
N MET A 94 40.03 16.83 -31.87
CA MET A 94 40.66 16.68 -30.57
C MET A 94 39.63 16.28 -29.50
N ALA A 95 38.43 16.87 -29.52
CA ALA A 95 37.35 16.60 -28.56
C ALA A 95 36.82 15.16 -28.62
N THR A 96 37.13 14.37 -29.65
CA THR A 96 36.76 12.95 -29.70
C THR A 96 37.55 12.09 -28.69
N ASN A 97 38.64 12.61 -28.12
CA ASN A 97 39.46 11.91 -27.11
C ASN A 97 39.05 12.30 -25.68
N GLY A 98 38.91 11.31 -24.79
CA GLY A 98 38.45 11.51 -23.41
C GLY A 98 39.32 12.44 -22.55
N ASP A 99 40.65 12.35 -22.66
CA ASP A 99 41.56 13.22 -21.88
C ASP A 99 41.43 14.69 -22.30
N VAL A 100 41.25 14.92 -23.61
CA VAL A 100 40.99 16.25 -24.16
C VAL A 100 39.64 16.79 -23.68
N GLN A 101 38.60 15.96 -23.70
CA GLN A 101 37.27 16.36 -23.21
C GLN A 101 37.35 16.85 -21.76
N ASP A 102 38.07 16.13 -20.89
CA ASP A 102 38.18 16.49 -19.47
C ASP A 102 38.88 17.82 -19.21
N VAL A 103 39.74 18.25 -20.14
CA VAL A 103 40.34 19.59 -20.11
C VAL A 103 39.39 20.63 -20.70
N LEU A 104 38.78 20.35 -21.86
CA LEU A 104 37.82 21.27 -22.51
C LEU A 104 36.60 21.59 -21.62
N LYS A 105 36.09 20.62 -20.86
CA LYS A 105 35.00 20.81 -19.88
C LYS A 105 35.33 21.86 -18.81
N LYS A 106 36.61 21.99 -18.44
CA LYS A 106 37.08 22.95 -17.43
C LYS A 106 37.35 24.32 -18.02
N MET A 107 37.43 24.42 -19.34
CA MET A 107 37.62 25.67 -20.06
C MET A 107 36.25 26.26 -20.45
N ASP A 108 36.11 27.58 -20.37
CA ASP A 108 34.87 28.28 -20.72
C ASP A 108 34.72 28.45 -22.25
N THR A 109 34.67 27.32 -22.96
CA THR A 109 34.76 27.27 -24.43
C THR A 109 33.41 27.05 -25.11
N ILE A 110 32.46 26.42 -24.42
CA ILE A 110 31.11 26.14 -24.92
C ILE A 110 30.40 27.39 -25.47
N PRO A 111 30.37 28.55 -24.77
CA PRO A 111 29.70 29.76 -25.29
C PRO A 111 30.25 30.19 -26.65
N SER A 112 31.58 30.11 -26.82
CA SER A 112 32.26 30.51 -28.05
C SER A 112 31.99 29.52 -29.20
N ILE A 113 31.81 28.23 -28.90
CA ILE A 113 31.47 27.22 -29.91
C ILE A 113 30.00 27.35 -30.32
N VAL A 114 29.09 27.62 -29.38
CA VAL A 114 27.65 27.82 -29.67
C VAL A 114 27.44 29.04 -30.56
N ASP A 115 28.17 30.14 -30.38
CA ASP A 115 28.15 31.32 -31.25
C ASP A 115 28.48 30.98 -32.72
N LYS A 116 29.30 29.94 -32.94
CA LYS A 116 29.73 29.49 -34.28
C LYS A 116 28.72 28.57 -34.97
N LEU A 117 27.60 28.26 -34.31
CA LEU A 117 26.46 27.58 -34.93
C LEU A 117 25.53 28.54 -35.69
N SER A 118 25.88 29.83 -35.78
CA SER A 118 25.10 30.81 -36.53
C SER A 118 25.00 30.46 -38.02
N PRO A 119 23.88 30.79 -38.70
CA PRO A 119 23.68 30.44 -40.11
C PRO A 119 24.61 31.18 -41.08
N GLU A 120 25.40 32.16 -40.60
CA GLU A 120 26.35 32.93 -41.40
C GLU A 120 27.71 32.24 -41.60
N GLU A 121 28.01 31.24 -40.76
CA GLU A 121 29.25 30.46 -40.85
C GLU A 121 29.12 29.34 -41.90
N ASP A 122 30.26 28.83 -42.36
CA ASP A 122 30.32 27.78 -43.37
C ASP A 122 29.97 26.40 -42.81
N VAL A 123 29.51 25.51 -43.69
CA VAL A 123 29.09 24.15 -43.35
C VAL A 123 30.21 23.37 -42.63
N VAL A 124 31.48 23.59 -43.02
CA VAL A 124 32.64 22.96 -42.35
C VAL A 124 32.76 23.47 -40.91
N VAL A 125 32.56 24.76 -40.66
CA VAL A 125 32.51 25.29 -39.28
C VAL A 125 31.39 24.62 -38.49
N HIS A 126 30.20 24.45 -39.08
CA HIS A 126 29.09 23.77 -38.41
C HIS A 126 29.42 22.30 -38.11
N GLU A 127 30.02 21.57 -39.04
CA GLU A 127 30.39 20.16 -38.88
C GLU A 127 31.30 19.96 -37.67
N PHE A 128 32.40 20.73 -37.58
CA PHE A 128 33.37 20.57 -36.51
C PHE A 128 32.94 21.24 -35.20
N ALA A 129 32.16 22.33 -35.25
CA ALA A 129 31.54 22.91 -34.06
C ALA A 129 30.57 21.93 -33.41
N THR A 130 29.69 21.32 -34.22
CA THR A 130 28.74 20.31 -33.73
C THR A 130 29.44 19.01 -33.33
N LEU A 131 30.51 18.58 -34.01
CA LEU A 131 31.31 17.43 -33.57
C LEU A 131 31.93 17.64 -32.18
N CYS A 132 32.47 18.84 -31.94
CA CYS A 132 33.02 19.22 -30.64
C CYS A 132 31.93 19.21 -29.56
N LEU A 133 30.80 19.86 -29.82
CA LEU A 133 29.68 19.91 -28.88
C LEU A 133 29.04 18.54 -28.64
N ALA A 134 28.93 17.68 -29.66
CA ALA A 134 28.40 16.33 -29.51
C ALA A 134 29.25 15.54 -28.49
N SER A 135 30.57 15.61 -28.64
CA SER A 135 31.53 14.97 -27.73
C SER A 135 31.44 15.51 -26.29
N LEU A 136 31.21 16.81 -26.13
CA LEU A 136 31.12 17.47 -24.81
C LEU A 136 29.74 17.32 -24.15
N SER A 137 28.67 17.27 -24.94
CA SER A 137 27.27 17.24 -24.49
C SER A 137 26.89 15.98 -23.71
N VAL A 138 27.75 14.97 -23.65
CA VAL A 138 27.55 13.79 -22.78
C VAL A 138 27.66 14.19 -21.30
N ASP A 139 28.46 15.21 -20.98
CA ASP A 139 28.68 15.70 -19.61
C ASP A 139 27.55 16.64 -19.14
N PHE A 140 27.12 16.48 -17.88
CA PHE A 140 26.02 17.25 -17.31
C PHE A 140 26.30 18.76 -17.25
N ILE A 141 27.53 19.19 -16.95
CA ILE A 141 27.90 20.62 -16.87
C ILE A 141 27.84 21.24 -18.27
N CYS A 142 28.37 20.54 -19.28
CA CYS A 142 28.33 21.02 -20.65
C CYS A 142 26.89 21.12 -21.19
N LYS A 143 25.99 20.19 -20.84
CA LYS A 143 24.56 20.30 -21.19
C LYS A 143 23.95 21.61 -20.69
N VAL A 144 24.19 21.95 -19.42
CA VAL A 144 23.71 23.20 -18.83
C VAL A 144 24.28 24.41 -19.57
N GLN A 145 25.59 24.42 -19.84
CA GLN A 145 26.22 25.52 -20.58
C GLN A 145 25.65 25.67 -21.99
N ILE A 146 25.41 24.57 -22.73
CA ILE A 146 24.81 24.62 -24.06
C ILE A 146 23.39 25.22 -23.99
N SER A 147 22.59 24.80 -23.00
CA SER A 147 21.24 25.32 -22.80
C SER A 147 21.21 26.80 -22.41
N ASP A 148 22.03 27.22 -21.44
CA ASP A 148 22.12 28.61 -20.97
C ASP A 148 22.56 29.58 -22.08
N ASN A 149 23.40 29.11 -23.00
CA ASN A 149 23.86 29.88 -24.16
C ASN A 149 22.92 29.78 -25.37
N LYS A 150 21.68 29.32 -25.19
CA LYS A 150 20.68 29.19 -26.26
C LYS A 150 21.19 28.34 -27.44
N GLY A 151 21.85 27.22 -27.14
CA GLY A 151 22.36 26.31 -28.16
C GLY A 151 21.27 25.53 -28.90
N LEU A 152 20.09 25.33 -28.30
CA LEU A 152 19.04 24.51 -28.90
C LEU A 152 18.42 25.09 -30.20
N PRO A 153 18.05 26.39 -30.29
CA PRO A 153 17.55 26.97 -31.54
C PRO A 153 18.46 26.78 -32.76
N PRO A 154 19.77 27.12 -32.73
CA PRO A 154 20.63 26.90 -33.91
C PRO A 154 20.80 25.40 -34.22
N LEU A 155 20.80 24.52 -33.22
CA LEU A 155 20.85 23.07 -33.48
C LEU A 155 19.62 22.55 -34.22
N ILE A 156 18.43 23.05 -33.87
CA ILE A 156 17.18 22.71 -34.60
C ILE A 156 17.25 23.21 -36.04
N GLN A 157 17.76 24.43 -36.27
CA GLN A 157 17.93 24.98 -37.60
C GLN A 157 18.91 24.16 -38.46
N LEU A 158 19.99 23.66 -37.86
CA LEU A 158 21.01 22.85 -38.55
C LEU A 158 20.50 21.46 -38.97
N LEU A 159 19.33 21.00 -38.48
CA LEU A 159 18.68 19.79 -38.98
C LEU A 159 18.32 19.87 -40.48
N SER A 160 18.12 21.08 -41.00
CA SER A 160 17.88 21.34 -42.43
C SER A 160 19.16 21.57 -43.24
N SER A 161 20.35 21.35 -42.66
CA SER A 161 21.63 21.44 -43.38
C SER A 161 21.67 20.53 -44.61
N PRO A 162 22.41 20.84 -45.69
CA PRO A 162 22.65 19.88 -46.76
C PRO A 162 23.60 18.74 -46.33
N ASP A 163 24.39 18.95 -45.28
CA ASP A 163 25.44 18.04 -44.86
C ASP A 163 24.94 16.99 -43.84
N PRO A 164 25.16 15.69 -44.08
CA PRO A 164 24.68 14.62 -43.20
C PRO A 164 25.43 14.55 -41.86
N ASP A 165 26.71 14.92 -41.81
CA ASP A 165 27.50 14.89 -40.58
C ASP A 165 27.07 16.01 -39.64
N VAL A 166 26.79 17.20 -40.18
CA VAL A 166 26.16 18.30 -39.44
C VAL A 166 24.82 17.85 -38.85
N LYS A 167 23.94 17.23 -39.64
CA LYS A 167 22.65 16.72 -39.14
C LYS A 167 22.83 15.70 -38.03
N LYS A 168 23.69 14.70 -38.25
CA LYS A 168 23.95 13.61 -37.30
C LYS A 168 24.51 14.16 -35.98
N ASN A 169 25.46 15.09 -36.04
CA ASN A 169 26.03 15.70 -34.84
C ASN A 169 25.03 16.62 -34.13
N SER A 170 24.24 17.41 -34.85
CA SER A 170 23.16 18.22 -34.27
C SER A 170 22.13 17.36 -33.55
N LEU A 171 21.70 16.24 -34.16
CA LEU A 171 20.79 15.28 -33.55
C LEU A 171 21.39 14.64 -32.29
N GLU A 172 22.68 14.28 -32.31
CA GLU A 172 23.37 13.70 -31.15
C GLU A 172 23.40 14.68 -29.97
N ILE A 173 23.66 15.96 -30.22
CA ILE A 173 23.59 17.00 -29.18
C ILE A 173 22.17 17.14 -28.66
N ILE A 174 21.16 17.26 -29.54
CA ILE A 174 19.75 17.39 -29.15
C ILE A 174 19.33 16.17 -28.31
N PHE A 175 19.67 14.96 -28.75
CA PHE A 175 19.42 13.72 -28.01
C PHE A 175 20.00 13.77 -26.59
N ASN A 176 21.26 14.19 -26.47
CA ASN A 176 21.94 14.31 -25.18
C ASN A 176 21.27 15.37 -24.29
N LEU A 177 20.78 16.48 -24.85
CA LEU A 177 20.07 17.53 -24.11
C LEU A 177 18.69 17.07 -23.62
N VAL A 178 17.89 16.41 -24.45
CA VAL A 178 16.53 15.95 -24.07
C VAL A 178 16.53 14.72 -23.16
N GLN A 179 17.67 14.02 -23.09
CA GLN A 179 17.81 12.84 -22.24
C GLN A 179 17.71 13.22 -20.76
N LYS A 180 16.63 12.75 -20.11
CA LYS A 180 16.31 12.98 -18.69
C LYS A 180 16.11 14.43 -18.25
N ASP A 181 16.02 15.39 -19.18
CA ASP A 181 15.68 16.78 -18.87
C ASP A 181 14.31 17.16 -19.44
N TYR A 182 13.39 17.55 -18.56
CA TYR A 182 12.04 17.94 -18.94
C TYR A 182 12.00 19.29 -19.66
N GLN A 183 12.82 20.26 -19.25
CA GLN A 183 12.81 21.60 -19.84
C GLN A 183 13.30 21.58 -21.29
N SER A 184 14.40 20.86 -21.57
CA SER A 184 14.92 20.73 -22.94
C SER A 184 13.92 20.04 -23.88
N ARG A 185 13.13 19.07 -23.40
CA ARG A 185 12.09 18.41 -24.23
C ARG A 185 11.00 19.40 -24.65
N LEU A 186 10.48 20.17 -23.71
CA LEU A 186 9.50 21.22 -23.99
C LEU A 186 10.07 22.27 -24.94
N SER A 187 11.31 22.70 -24.73
CA SER A 187 11.95 23.68 -25.62
C SER A 187 12.11 23.17 -27.05
N VAL A 188 12.34 21.86 -27.28
CA VAL A 188 12.35 21.30 -28.64
C VAL A 188 10.99 21.48 -29.32
N HIS A 189 9.90 21.27 -28.58
CA HIS A 189 8.55 21.52 -29.09
C HIS A 189 8.30 23.02 -29.35
N GLU A 190 8.56 23.89 -28.36
CA GLU A 190 8.31 25.34 -28.45
C GLU A 190 9.08 26.02 -29.58
N LEU A 191 10.27 25.51 -29.90
CA LEU A 191 11.13 26.00 -30.98
C LEU A 191 10.80 25.39 -32.35
N GLY A 192 9.75 24.56 -32.45
CA GLY A 192 9.33 23.95 -33.72
C GLY A 192 10.27 22.87 -34.22
N GLY A 193 10.88 22.08 -33.33
CA GLY A 193 11.81 21.01 -33.68
C GLY A 193 11.14 19.72 -34.19
N ILE A 194 9.84 19.51 -33.95
CA ILE A 194 9.14 18.27 -34.34
C ILE A 194 9.03 18.11 -35.87
N PRO A 195 8.61 19.11 -36.68
CA PRO A 195 8.54 18.95 -38.13
C PRO A 195 9.88 18.58 -38.79
N PRO A 196 11.02 19.25 -38.50
CA PRO A 196 12.32 18.84 -39.04
C PRO A 196 12.72 17.41 -38.66
N LEU A 197 12.41 16.96 -37.43
CA LEU A 197 12.65 15.58 -37.02
C LEU A 197 11.84 14.59 -37.86
N LEU A 198 10.55 14.87 -38.11
CA LEU A 198 9.69 14.02 -38.93
C LEU A 198 10.11 13.95 -40.40
N GLU A 199 10.75 14.99 -40.94
CA GLU A 199 11.33 14.96 -42.29
C GLU A 199 12.55 14.04 -42.36
N LEU A 200 13.40 14.08 -41.33
CA LEU A 200 14.63 13.28 -41.26
C LEU A 200 14.40 11.78 -41.05
N LEU A 201 13.18 11.35 -40.72
CA LEU A 201 12.79 9.94 -40.74
C LEU A 201 12.95 9.30 -42.14
N MET A 202 12.84 10.10 -43.21
CA MET A 202 13.01 9.65 -44.59
C MET A 202 14.44 9.85 -45.12
N SER A 203 15.43 10.03 -44.23
CA SER A 203 16.83 10.18 -44.63
C SER A 203 17.40 8.88 -45.21
N ASP A 204 18.28 9.00 -46.21
CA ASP A 204 19.03 7.87 -46.77
C ASP A 204 20.08 7.27 -45.80
N PHE A 205 20.28 7.90 -44.63
CA PHE A 205 21.29 7.50 -43.64
C PHE A 205 20.62 6.87 -42.40
N PRO A 206 20.78 5.56 -42.16
CA PRO A 206 20.15 4.87 -41.01
C PRO A 206 20.49 5.48 -39.65
N VAL A 207 21.74 5.94 -39.46
CA VAL A 207 22.19 6.57 -38.20
C VAL A 207 21.36 7.81 -37.86
N ILE A 208 20.98 8.60 -38.87
CA ILE A 208 20.11 9.78 -38.71
C ILE A 208 18.71 9.32 -38.31
N GLN A 209 18.16 8.30 -38.98
CA GLN A 209 16.82 7.77 -38.68
C GLN A 209 16.72 7.25 -37.24
N HIS A 210 17.70 6.46 -36.77
CA HIS A 210 17.73 5.97 -35.38
C HIS A 210 17.82 7.12 -34.36
N LEU A 211 18.67 8.13 -34.60
CA LEU A 211 18.80 9.28 -33.70
C LEU A 211 17.48 10.07 -33.62
N VAL A 212 16.83 10.29 -34.75
CA VAL A 212 15.53 10.95 -34.82
C VAL A 212 14.49 10.20 -33.99
N LEU A 213 14.36 8.87 -34.16
CA LEU A 213 13.41 8.07 -33.39
C LEU A 213 13.70 8.11 -31.89
N LYS A 214 14.97 8.09 -31.48
CA LYS A 214 15.38 8.23 -30.08
C LYS A 214 15.03 9.60 -29.49
N ILE A 215 15.17 10.67 -30.26
CA ILE A 215 14.75 12.02 -29.85
C ILE A 215 13.24 12.09 -29.74
N LEU A 216 12.51 11.62 -30.77
CA LEU A 216 11.04 11.59 -30.77
C LEU A 216 10.49 10.77 -29.60
N HIS A 217 11.11 9.63 -29.26
CA HIS A 217 10.72 8.83 -28.11
C HIS A 217 10.82 9.64 -26.80
N ASN A 218 11.88 10.42 -26.61
CA ASN A 218 12.04 11.26 -25.43
C ASN A 218 11.09 12.47 -25.42
N VAL A 219 10.84 13.09 -26.57
CA VAL A 219 10.01 14.31 -26.67
C VAL A 219 8.51 14.00 -26.62
N THR A 220 8.08 12.83 -27.12
CA THR A 220 6.67 12.39 -27.09
C THR A 220 6.19 11.90 -25.72
N THR A 221 7.04 11.91 -24.69
CA THR A 221 6.56 11.68 -23.31
C THR A 221 5.64 12.80 -22.83
N ASP A 222 5.77 13.99 -23.41
CA ASP A 222 5.03 15.19 -23.02
C ASP A 222 3.76 15.36 -23.87
N GLU A 223 2.68 15.86 -23.25
CA GLU A 223 1.36 15.95 -23.88
C GLU A 223 1.31 16.93 -25.06
N GLU A 224 1.89 18.12 -24.89
CA GLU A 224 1.95 19.15 -25.94
C GLU A 224 2.71 18.65 -27.18
N SER A 225 3.87 18.02 -26.95
CA SER A 225 4.66 17.39 -28.01
C SER A 225 3.87 16.32 -28.77
N ARG A 226 3.05 15.51 -28.09
CA ARG A 226 2.19 14.51 -28.77
C ARG A 226 1.13 15.16 -29.65
N MET A 227 0.55 16.29 -29.22
CA MET A 227 -0.43 17.03 -30.02
C MET A 227 0.20 17.55 -31.31
N THR A 228 1.34 18.26 -31.22
CA THR A 228 2.04 18.75 -32.41
C THR A 228 2.52 17.59 -33.30
N PHE A 229 3.00 16.50 -32.71
CA PHE A 229 3.36 15.30 -33.46
C PHE A 229 2.19 14.75 -34.27
N ARG A 230 0.97 14.74 -33.70
CA ARG A 230 -0.26 14.35 -34.41
C ARG A 230 -0.61 15.35 -35.52
N GLU A 231 -0.60 16.66 -35.23
CA GLU A 231 -0.91 17.71 -36.22
C GLU A 231 0.02 17.67 -37.44
N GLN A 232 1.27 17.25 -37.24
CA GLN A 232 2.28 17.12 -38.30
C GLN A 232 2.26 15.77 -39.01
N GLN A 233 1.19 15.00 -38.88
CA GLN A 233 1.02 13.67 -39.48
C GLN A 233 2.16 12.69 -39.11
N GLY A 234 2.69 12.84 -37.88
CA GLY A 234 3.80 12.01 -37.40
C GLY A 234 3.39 10.55 -37.27
N PHE A 235 2.12 10.28 -36.95
CA PHE A 235 1.61 8.93 -36.77
C PHE A 235 1.59 8.15 -38.09
N GLU A 236 1.10 8.76 -39.17
CA GLU A 236 1.05 8.20 -40.51
C GLU A 236 2.45 7.90 -41.04
N LYS A 237 3.42 8.78 -40.76
CA LYS A 237 4.84 8.56 -41.10
C LYS A 237 5.42 7.34 -40.38
N LEU A 238 5.16 7.17 -39.08
CA LEU A 238 5.62 6.00 -38.33
C LEU A 238 4.94 4.71 -38.82
N MET A 239 3.64 4.75 -39.11
CA MET A 239 2.93 3.60 -39.66
C MET A 239 3.44 3.20 -41.04
N ALA A 240 3.88 4.17 -41.87
CA ALA A 240 4.54 3.88 -43.14
C ALA A 240 5.89 3.16 -42.94
N ILE A 241 6.70 3.58 -41.97
CA ILE A 241 7.96 2.90 -41.61
C ILE A 241 7.67 1.46 -41.16
N LEU A 242 6.69 1.29 -40.27
CA LEU A 242 6.25 -0.02 -39.78
C LEU A 242 5.62 -0.90 -40.87
N SER A 243 5.11 -0.33 -41.95
CA SER A 243 4.56 -1.11 -43.08
C SER A 243 5.64 -1.57 -44.05
N ASN A 244 6.81 -0.94 -44.07
CA ASN A 244 7.91 -1.31 -44.95
C ASN A 244 8.91 -2.24 -44.22
N MET A 245 9.12 -3.44 -44.78
CA MET A 245 10.05 -4.43 -44.24
C MET A 245 11.52 -4.05 -44.41
N GLU A 246 11.84 -3.10 -45.29
CA GLU A 246 13.20 -2.58 -45.44
C GLU A 246 13.69 -1.83 -44.18
N PHE A 247 12.77 -1.32 -43.36
CA PHE A 247 13.07 -0.59 -42.13
C PHE A 247 12.93 -1.43 -40.86
N ASN A 248 13.10 -2.76 -40.95
CA ASN A 248 12.94 -3.68 -39.81
C ASN A 248 13.82 -3.27 -38.61
N ASP A 249 15.03 -2.80 -38.87
CA ASP A 249 15.97 -2.26 -37.88
C ASP A 249 15.45 -1.03 -37.13
N LEU A 250 14.52 -0.26 -37.71
CA LEU A 250 13.90 0.91 -37.09
C LEU A 250 12.57 0.59 -36.38
N HIS A 251 11.99 -0.59 -36.61
CA HIS A 251 10.64 -0.91 -36.14
C HIS A 251 10.54 -0.89 -34.60
N ALA A 252 11.58 -1.33 -33.89
CA ALA A 252 11.59 -1.32 -32.44
C ALA A 252 11.48 0.11 -31.88
N GLU A 253 12.34 1.04 -32.32
CA GLU A 253 12.29 2.44 -31.89
C GLU A 253 11.03 3.16 -32.38
N ALA A 254 10.55 2.85 -33.59
CA ALA A 254 9.29 3.39 -34.09
C ALA A 254 8.10 2.98 -33.21
N LEU A 255 8.02 1.71 -32.80
CA LEU A 255 7.00 1.24 -31.87
C LEU A 255 7.10 1.92 -30.49
N GLN A 256 8.30 2.24 -30.02
CA GLN A 256 8.46 3.00 -28.77
C GLN A 256 7.85 4.40 -28.85
N VAL A 257 8.02 5.11 -29.97
CA VAL A 257 7.38 6.41 -30.20
C VAL A 257 5.85 6.25 -30.28
N VAL A 258 5.37 5.25 -31.03
CA VAL A 258 3.93 4.93 -31.13
C VAL A 258 3.34 4.65 -29.74
N SER A 259 4.04 3.90 -28.89
CA SER A 259 3.57 3.56 -27.55
C SER A 259 3.33 4.77 -26.65
N ASN A 260 4.15 5.82 -26.78
CA ASN A 260 3.95 7.07 -26.06
C ASN A 260 2.71 7.81 -26.59
N CYS A 261 2.58 7.89 -27.92
CA CYS A 261 1.47 8.56 -28.60
C CYS A 261 0.11 7.88 -28.34
N LEU A 262 0.11 6.57 -28.09
CA LEU A 262 -1.07 5.77 -27.78
C LEU A 262 -1.76 6.09 -26.45
N SER A 263 -1.16 6.95 -25.62
CA SER A 263 -1.82 7.46 -24.41
C SER A 263 -2.84 8.58 -24.72
N ASP A 264 -2.84 9.10 -25.96
CA ASP A 264 -3.78 10.13 -26.42
C ASP A 264 -5.04 9.50 -27.05
N SER A 265 -6.22 9.94 -26.59
CA SER A 265 -7.51 9.47 -27.10
C SER A 265 -7.73 9.74 -28.59
N GLU A 266 -7.21 10.84 -29.13
CA GLU A 266 -7.38 11.15 -30.56
C GLU A 266 -6.50 10.26 -31.43
N THR A 267 -5.25 10.02 -31.02
CA THR A 267 -4.36 9.06 -31.70
C THR A 267 -4.92 7.65 -31.66
N LEU A 268 -5.56 7.25 -30.57
CA LEU A 268 -6.26 5.97 -30.48
C LEU A 268 -7.38 5.83 -31.52
N HIS A 269 -8.13 6.90 -31.81
CA HIS A 269 -9.18 6.88 -32.83
C HIS A 269 -8.61 6.68 -34.24
N LEU A 270 -7.52 7.40 -34.56
CA LEU A 270 -6.83 7.27 -35.85
C LEU A 270 -6.34 5.83 -36.09
N ILE A 271 -5.79 5.18 -35.06
CA ILE A 271 -5.33 3.78 -35.15
C ILE A 271 -6.47 2.80 -35.41
N GLN A 272 -7.67 3.11 -34.93
CA GLN A 272 -8.84 2.28 -35.18
C GLN A 272 -9.35 2.42 -36.62
N GLU A 273 -9.38 3.64 -37.14
CA GLU A 273 -9.89 3.92 -38.49
C GLU A 273 -8.93 3.42 -39.58
N ASP A 274 -7.62 3.56 -39.37
CA ASP A 274 -6.60 3.19 -40.36
C ASP A 274 -6.16 1.72 -40.30
N GLY A 275 -6.80 0.89 -39.47
CA GLY A 275 -6.43 -0.52 -39.31
C GLY A 275 -5.08 -0.74 -38.61
N GLY A 276 -4.52 0.29 -37.98
CA GLY A 276 -3.25 0.23 -37.26
C GLY A 276 -3.23 -0.81 -36.14
N LEU A 277 -4.40 -1.09 -35.53
CA LEU A 277 -4.53 -2.16 -34.53
C LEU A 277 -4.19 -3.55 -35.09
N THR A 278 -4.69 -3.86 -36.29
CA THR A 278 -4.40 -5.13 -36.98
C THR A 278 -2.90 -5.23 -37.25
N ARG A 279 -2.27 -4.12 -37.65
CA ARG A 279 -0.83 -4.09 -37.91
C ARG A 279 0.01 -4.30 -36.65
N LEU A 280 -0.37 -3.71 -35.52
CA LEU A 280 0.27 -3.97 -34.22
C LEU A 280 0.15 -5.45 -33.83
N MET A 281 -0.97 -6.11 -34.12
CA MET A 281 -1.12 -7.54 -33.88
C MET A 281 -0.23 -8.40 -34.79
N GLU A 282 -0.06 -8.03 -36.06
CA GLU A 282 0.85 -8.72 -36.97
C GLU A 282 2.30 -8.73 -36.43
N PHE A 283 2.76 -7.61 -35.86
CA PHE A 283 4.10 -7.51 -35.26
C PHE A 283 4.31 -8.44 -34.07
N ILE A 284 3.25 -8.75 -33.33
CA ILE A 284 3.32 -9.70 -32.22
C ILE A 284 3.50 -11.13 -32.77
N LEU A 285 2.79 -11.44 -33.85
CA LEU A 285 2.78 -12.77 -34.47
C LEU A 285 4.02 -13.06 -35.33
N THR A 286 4.76 -12.04 -35.75
CA THR A 286 6.04 -12.20 -36.47
C THR A 286 7.19 -12.39 -35.48
N PRO A 287 7.84 -13.58 -35.45
CA PRO A 287 8.84 -13.93 -34.43
C PRO A 287 10.25 -13.36 -34.67
N ASP A 288 10.42 -12.41 -35.59
CA ASP A 288 11.74 -12.08 -36.13
C ASP A 288 12.66 -11.38 -35.11
N THR A 289 12.12 -10.61 -34.15
CA THR A 289 12.90 -10.04 -33.03
C THR A 289 12.10 -9.87 -31.73
N PRO A 290 12.63 -10.32 -30.56
CA PRO A 290 11.98 -10.14 -29.25
C PRO A 290 11.71 -8.67 -28.89
N ASP A 291 12.58 -7.75 -29.32
CA ASP A 291 12.44 -6.32 -29.06
C ASP A 291 11.21 -5.72 -29.77
N ILE A 292 10.96 -6.08 -31.03
CA ILE A 292 9.76 -5.65 -31.75
C ILE A 292 8.51 -6.23 -31.08
N GLN A 293 8.53 -7.52 -30.75
CA GLN A 293 7.40 -8.16 -30.05
C GLN A 293 7.11 -7.48 -28.70
N SER A 294 8.14 -7.22 -27.90
CA SER A 294 8.03 -6.53 -26.62
C SER A 294 7.39 -5.15 -26.79
N ASN A 295 7.89 -4.33 -27.71
CA ASN A 295 7.35 -2.99 -27.95
C ASN A 295 5.93 -3.03 -28.54
N ALA A 296 5.61 -4.01 -29.39
CA ALA A 296 4.25 -4.19 -29.91
C ALA A 296 3.25 -4.55 -28.79
N VAL A 297 3.64 -5.42 -27.85
CA VAL A 297 2.83 -5.75 -26.67
C VAL A 297 2.64 -4.53 -25.76
N ILE A 298 3.66 -3.67 -25.62
CA ILE A 298 3.54 -2.40 -24.89
C ILE A 298 2.51 -1.50 -25.58
N CYS A 299 2.53 -1.38 -26.91
CA CYS A 299 1.52 -0.64 -27.67
C CYS A 299 0.11 -1.19 -27.41
N ILE A 300 -0.09 -2.52 -27.49
CA ILE A 300 -1.39 -3.14 -27.18
C ILE A 300 -1.82 -2.87 -25.73
N THR A 301 -0.90 -2.91 -24.78
CA THR A 301 -1.18 -2.59 -23.37
C THR A 301 -1.68 -1.16 -23.21
N ARG A 302 -1.09 -0.19 -23.94
CA ARG A 302 -1.53 1.22 -23.96
C ARG A 302 -2.92 1.36 -24.58
N VAL A 303 -3.16 0.71 -25.71
CA VAL A 303 -4.48 0.66 -26.36
C VAL A 303 -5.54 0.10 -25.40
N ALA A 304 -5.20 -0.95 -24.67
CA ALA A 304 -6.08 -1.65 -23.73
C ALA A 304 -6.39 -0.85 -22.45
N GLN A 305 -5.79 0.31 -22.21
CA GLN A 305 -6.16 1.17 -21.06
C GLN A 305 -7.60 1.70 -21.20
N ASN A 306 -8.09 1.90 -22.43
CA ASN A 306 -9.47 2.28 -22.71
C ASN A 306 -10.41 1.07 -22.71
N SER A 307 -11.59 1.20 -22.07
CA SER A 307 -12.57 0.11 -21.94
C SER A 307 -13.20 -0.35 -23.25
N GLU A 308 -13.45 0.55 -24.20
CA GLU A 308 -14.00 0.18 -25.51
C GLU A 308 -12.95 -0.55 -26.36
N ASN A 309 -11.69 -0.14 -26.25
CA ASN A 309 -10.59 -0.78 -26.95
C ASN A 309 -10.34 -2.20 -26.46
N ARG A 310 -10.49 -2.46 -25.15
CA ARG A 310 -10.46 -3.84 -24.61
C ARG A 310 -11.51 -4.73 -25.27
N LYS A 311 -12.73 -4.22 -25.52
CA LYS A 311 -13.78 -4.98 -26.20
C LYS A 311 -13.42 -5.26 -27.66
N LEU A 312 -12.79 -4.31 -28.35
CA LEU A 312 -12.35 -4.49 -29.74
C LEU A 312 -11.23 -5.52 -29.83
N LEU A 313 -10.22 -5.41 -28.97
CA LEU A 313 -9.12 -6.35 -28.85
C LEU A 313 -9.60 -7.77 -28.51
N HIS A 314 -10.57 -7.89 -27.60
CA HIS A 314 -11.20 -9.16 -27.27
C HIS A 314 -11.90 -9.78 -28.49
N LYS A 315 -12.64 -8.98 -29.28
CA LYS A 315 -13.26 -9.46 -30.55
C LYS A 315 -12.22 -9.93 -31.57
N GLN A 316 -10.98 -9.43 -31.49
CA GLN A 316 -9.86 -9.85 -32.33
C GLN A 316 -9.07 -11.04 -31.76
N ASN A 317 -9.51 -11.61 -30.63
CA ASN A 317 -8.86 -12.73 -29.93
C ASN A 317 -7.41 -12.45 -29.51
N ILE A 318 -7.13 -11.23 -29.05
CA ILE A 318 -5.79 -10.87 -28.56
C ILE A 318 -5.32 -11.78 -27.42
N GLU A 319 -6.25 -12.30 -26.62
CA GLU A 319 -5.96 -13.14 -25.46
C GLU A 319 -5.21 -14.40 -25.87
N LYS A 320 -5.55 -15.00 -27.02
CA LYS A 320 -4.85 -16.17 -27.56
C LYS A 320 -3.39 -15.85 -27.86
N VAL A 321 -3.15 -14.70 -28.51
CA VAL A 321 -1.80 -14.25 -28.86
C VAL A 321 -0.98 -13.98 -27.60
N LEU A 322 -1.57 -13.31 -26.60
CA LEU A 322 -0.89 -13.05 -25.33
C LEU A 322 -0.55 -14.33 -24.58
N VAL A 323 -1.42 -15.35 -24.59
CA VAL A 323 -1.13 -16.64 -23.95
C VAL A 323 0.03 -17.37 -24.66
N GLU A 324 0.08 -17.34 -25.98
CA GLU A 324 1.21 -17.89 -26.74
C GLU A 324 2.53 -17.20 -26.36
N LEU A 325 2.53 -15.87 -26.17
CA LEU A 325 3.71 -15.11 -25.74
C LEU A 325 4.15 -15.38 -24.30
N LEU A 326 3.25 -15.79 -23.39
CA LEU A 326 3.63 -16.18 -22.02
C LEU A 326 4.56 -17.39 -22.00
N SER A 327 4.55 -18.21 -23.06
CA SER A 327 5.40 -19.40 -23.19
C SER A 327 6.78 -19.12 -23.78
N VAL A 328 7.06 -17.88 -24.21
CA VAL A 328 8.34 -17.49 -24.82
C VAL A 328 9.42 -17.39 -23.73
N PRO A 329 10.61 -18.00 -23.89
CA PRO A 329 11.68 -17.96 -22.89
C PRO A 329 12.47 -16.65 -22.91
N ASP A 330 11.79 -15.50 -23.03
CA ASP A 330 12.39 -14.17 -22.99
C ASP A 330 11.66 -13.30 -21.96
N VAL A 331 12.42 -12.84 -20.96
CA VAL A 331 11.92 -11.98 -19.87
C VAL A 331 11.43 -10.62 -20.40
N ASN A 332 12.06 -10.09 -21.46
CA ASN A 332 11.72 -8.82 -22.08
C ASN A 332 10.39 -8.88 -22.84
N VAL A 333 9.96 -10.07 -23.28
CA VAL A 333 8.65 -10.28 -23.92
C VAL A 333 7.58 -10.69 -22.91
N THR A 334 7.90 -11.62 -22.01
CA THR A 334 6.95 -12.14 -21.01
C THR A 334 6.54 -11.08 -19.97
N THR A 335 7.43 -10.15 -19.63
CA THR A 335 7.11 -9.08 -18.66
C THR A 335 6.03 -8.13 -19.17
N PRO A 336 6.16 -7.48 -20.36
CA PRO A 336 5.07 -6.73 -20.97
C PRO A 336 3.83 -7.58 -21.23
N THR A 337 3.99 -8.84 -21.60
CA THR A 337 2.84 -9.75 -21.80
C THR A 337 2.03 -9.92 -20.53
N CYS A 338 2.66 -10.10 -19.37
CA CYS A 338 1.94 -10.14 -18.08
C CYS A 338 1.22 -8.82 -17.79
N GLN A 339 1.82 -7.67 -18.11
CA GLN A 339 1.17 -6.36 -17.97
C GLN A 339 -0.03 -6.20 -18.91
N ALA A 340 0.07 -6.70 -20.14
CA ALA A 340 -1.03 -6.75 -21.10
C ALA A 340 -2.17 -7.63 -20.59
N VAL A 341 -1.86 -8.81 -20.04
CA VAL A 341 -2.85 -9.71 -19.42
C VAL A 341 -3.55 -9.04 -18.25
N SER A 342 -2.81 -8.37 -17.35
CA SER A 342 -3.38 -7.60 -16.23
C SER A 342 -4.35 -6.52 -16.74
N THR A 343 -3.94 -5.76 -17.77
CA THR A 343 -4.75 -4.67 -18.32
C THR A 343 -6.00 -5.18 -19.04
N MET A 344 -5.87 -6.21 -19.87
CA MET A 344 -6.99 -6.86 -20.57
C MET A 344 -7.97 -7.51 -19.60
N SER A 345 -7.49 -8.05 -18.48
CA SER A 345 -8.33 -8.66 -17.44
C SER A 345 -9.31 -7.68 -16.81
N ASN A 346 -9.13 -6.37 -16.95
CA ASN A 346 -10.18 -5.40 -16.56
C ASN A 346 -11.46 -5.52 -17.40
N HIS A 347 -11.48 -6.34 -18.46
CA HIS A 347 -12.67 -6.77 -19.16
C HIS A 347 -13.10 -8.19 -18.69
N PRO A 348 -14.32 -8.38 -18.16
CA PRO A 348 -14.76 -9.67 -17.63
C PRO A 348 -14.65 -10.84 -18.62
N ALA A 349 -15.02 -10.65 -19.89
CA ALA A 349 -14.94 -11.73 -20.89
C ALA A 349 -13.49 -12.13 -21.22
N SER A 350 -12.54 -11.19 -21.11
CA SER A 350 -11.12 -11.49 -21.26
C SER A 350 -10.61 -12.33 -20.09
N LYS A 351 -11.11 -12.12 -18.86
CA LYS A 351 -10.77 -12.98 -17.69
C LYS A 351 -11.14 -14.44 -17.98
N ASP A 352 -12.33 -14.66 -18.53
CA ASP A 352 -12.81 -16.00 -18.89
C ASP A 352 -12.01 -16.59 -20.06
N SER A 353 -11.71 -15.78 -21.08
CA SER A 353 -10.90 -16.22 -22.22
C SER A 353 -9.49 -16.64 -21.83
N PHE A 354 -8.83 -15.89 -20.94
CA PHE A 354 -7.51 -16.29 -20.42
C PHE A 354 -7.53 -17.60 -19.64
N ARG A 355 -8.62 -17.90 -18.94
CA ARG A 355 -8.80 -19.21 -18.29
C ARG A 355 -8.99 -20.31 -19.33
N ASP A 356 -9.90 -20.11 -20.28
CA ASP A 356 -10.28 -21.12 -21.27
C ASP A 356 -9.15 -21.44 -22.28
N LEU A 357 -8.17 -20.54 -22.40
CA LEU A 357 -6.96 -20.69 -23.24
C LEU A 357 -5.73 -21.21 -22.48
N ASP A 358 -5.86 -21.68 -21.23
CA ASP A 358 -4.75 -22.12 -20.38
C ASP A 358 -3.71 -21.02 -20.03
N GLY A 359 -4.13 -19.76 -20.08
CA GLY A 359 -3.29 -18.61 -19.72
C GLY A 359 -2.98 -18.53 -18.22
N ILE A 360 -3.91 -18.95 -17.35
CA ILE A 360 -3.71 -18.90 -15.90
C ILE A 360 -2.57 -19.84 -15.44
N PRO A 361 -2.53 -21.12 -15.84
CA PRO A 361 -1.37 -21.98 -15.57
C PRO A 361 -0.05 -21.40 -16.06
N ALA A 362 -0.03 -20.80 -17.26
CA ALA A 362 1.18 -20.16 -17.80
C ALA A 362 1.67 -19.00 -16.91
N VAL A 363 0.77 -18.12 -16.46
CA VAL A 363 1.14 -17.03 -15.53
C VAL A 363 1.63 -17.58 -14.17
N VAL A 364 1.01 -18.64 -13.65
CA VAL A 364 1.43 -19.26 -12.39
C VAL A 364 2.85 -19.83 -12.49
N GLN A 365 3.23 -20.42 -13.62
CA GLN A 365 4.61 -20.89 -13.84
C GLN A 365 5.64 -19.75 -13.79
N LEU A 366 5.29 -18.56 -14.28
CA LEU A 366 6.18 -17.39 -14.27
C LEU A 366 6.45 -16.83 -12.86
N LEU A 367 5.63 -17.18 -11.86
CA LEU A 367 5.87 -16.77 -10.46
C LEU A 367 7.17 -17.32 -9.86
N ASN A 368 7.70 -18.41 -10.43
CA ASN A 368 8.94 -19.05 -10.00
C ASN A 368 10.19 -18.57 -10.78
N ASN A 369 10.05 -17.56 -11.65
CA ASN A 369 11.17 -17.04 -12.43
C ASN A 369 12.19 -16.29 -11.54
N GLU A 370 13.47 -16.34 -11.88
CA GLU A 370 14.53 -15.63 -11.15
C GLU A 370 14.33 -14.10 -11.18
N SER A 371 13.83 -13.57 -12.30
CA SER A 371 13.59 -12.14 -12.49
C SER A 371 12.51 -11.61 -11.55
N LEU A 372 12.90 -10.69 -10.66
CA LEU A 372 11.99 -10.00 -9.73
C LEU A 372 10.92 -9.19 -10.47
N ILE A 373 11.28 -8.58 -11.61
CA ILE A 373 10.38 -7.73 -12.40
C ILE A 373 9.28 -8.59 -13.05
N LEU A 374 9.66 -9.75 -13.60
CA LEU A 374 8.71 -10.68 -14.19
C LEU A 374 7.78 -11.27 -13.13
N ARG A 375 8.32 -11.65 -11.96
CA ARG A 375 7.50 -12.10 -10.84
C ARG A 375 6.47 -11.05 -10.41
N GLU A 376 6.88 -9.79 -10.25
CA GLU A 376 5.96 -8.68 -9.93
C GLU A 376 4.84 -8.56 -10.98
N ALA A 377 5.20 -8.59 -12.28
CA ALA A 377 4.24 -8.49 -13.38
C ALA A 377 3.27 -9.68 -13.43
N ALA A 378 3.77 -10.90 -13.24
CA ALA A 378 2.96 -12.13 -13.18
C ALA A 378 2.00 -12.10 -12.00
N THR A 379 2.45 -11.73 -10.79
CA THR A 379 1.56 -11.59 -9.63
C THR A 379 0.51 -10.51 -9.87
N SER A 380 0.87 -9.38 -10.50
CA SER A 380 -0.10 -8.32 -10.87
C SER A 380 -1.16 -8.83 -11.84
N ALA A 381 -0.79 -9.66 -12.82
CA ALA A 381 -1.74 -10.29 -13.73
C ALA A 381 -2.72 -11.20 -12.98
N LEU A 382 -2.24 -12.00 -12.02
CA LEU A 382 -3.11 -12.86 -11.20
C LEU A 382 -4.08 -12.08 -10.33
N VAL A 383 -3.67 -10.93 -9.75
CA VAL A 383 -4.61 -10.05 -9.03
C VAL A 383 -5.78 -9.66 -9.94
N SER A 384 -5.49 -9.16 -11.14
CA SER A 384 -6.54 -8.74 -12.09
C SER A 384 -7.40 -9.91 -12.57
N LEU A 385 -6.80 -11.08 -12.83
CA LEU A 385 -7.52 -12.28 -13.30
C LEU A 385 -8.44 -12.86 -12.23
N THR A 386 -8.07 -12.80 -10.95
CA THR A 386 -8.83 -13.37 -9.83
C THR A 386 -9.84 -12.41 -9.21
N ASP A 387 -9.66 -11.11 -9.40
CA ASP A 387 -10.56 -10.08 -8.86
C ASP A 387 -12.02 -10.36 -9.29
N SER A 388 -12.90 -10.53 -8.31
CA SER A 388 -14.32 -10.79 -8.52
C SER A 388 -14.64 -11.96 -9.48
N ASN A 389 -13.71 -12.92 -9.67
CA ASN A 389 -13.89 -14.08 -10.55
C ASN A 389 -13.44 -15.38 -9.85
N GLN A 390 -14.42 -16.09 -9.29
CA GLN A 390 -14.19 -17.33 -8.53
C GLN A 390 -13.65 -18.49 -9.39
N LEU A 391 -14.05 -18.58 -10.67
CA LEU A 391 -13.57 -19.63 -11.56
C LEU A 391 -12.08 -19.46 -11.85
N ASN A 392 -11.62 -18.23 -12.04
CA ASN A 392 -10.20 -17.93 -12.23
C ASN A 392 -9.40 -18.17 -10.95
N ALA A 393 -9.95 -17.80 -9.79
CA ALA A 393 -9.34 -18.15 -8.50
C ALA A 393 -9.16 -19.66 -8.33
N PHE A 394 -10.13 -20.46 -8.77
CA PHE A 394 -10.04 -21.92 -8.76
C PHE A 394 -8.95 -22.43 -9.73
N ALA A 395 -8.86 -21.88 -10.94
CA ALA A 395 -7.80 -22.23 -11.89
C ALA A 395 -6.38 -21.92 -11.36
N VAL A 396 -6.21 -20.81 -10.63
CA VAL A 396 -4.92 -20.50 -9.95
C VAL A 396 -4.61 -21.54 -8.87
N TYR A 397 -5.64 -22.01 -8.14
CA TYR A 397 -5.50 -23.06 -7.14
C TYR A 397 -5.09 -24.40 -7.78
N GLU A 398 -5.76 -24.84 -8.85
CA GLU A 398 -5.44 -26.08 -9.58
C GLU A 398 -4.01 -26.06 -10.16
N ALA A 399 -3.52 -24.89 -10.58
CA ALA A 399 -2.14 -24.72 -11.04
C ALA A 399 -1.09 -24.68 -9.91
N GLY A 400 -1.49 -24.79 -8.63
CA GLY A 400 -0.58 -24.74 -7.48
C GLY A 400 -0.11 -23.33 -7.11
N GLY A 401 -0.74 -22.28 -7.64
CA GLY A 401 -0.29 -20.90 -7.43
C GLY A 401 -0.35 -20.42 -5.98
N HIS A 402 -1.29 -20.93 -5.19
CA HIS A 402 -1.46 -20.56 -3.78
C HIS A 402 -0.22 -20.82 -2.93
N GLU A 403 0.52 -21.91 -3.18
CA GLU A 403 1.75 -22.24 -2.44
C GLU A 403 2.85 -21.21 -2.70
N VAL A 404 3.06 -20.86 -3.98
CA VAL A 404 4.06 -19.88 -4.42
C VAL A 404 3.71 -18.48 -3.90
N LEU A 405 2.43 -18.11 -3.95
CA LEU A 405 1.96 -16.82 -3.45
C LEU A 405 2.18 -16.66 -1.94
N VAL A 406 2.00 -17.73 -1.15
CA VAL A 406 2.31 -17.71 0.29
C VAL A 406 3.82 -17.53 0.53
N GLN A 407 4.67 -18.18 -0.26
CA GLN A 407 6.13 -17.99 -0.18
C GLN A 407 6.53 -16.55 -0.52
N GLN A 408 5.88 -15.93 -1.51
CA GLN A 408 6.15 -14.55 -1.93
C GLN A 408 5.82 -13.50 -0.86
N LEU A 409 5.03 -13.82 0.17
CA LEU A 409 4.75 -12.90 1.29
C LEU A 409 6.00 -12.60 2.14
N CYS A 410 7.01 -13.48 2.09
CA CYS A 410 8.26 -13.34 2.85
C CYS A 410 9.44 -13.01 1.92
N GLY A 411 10.21 -11.98 2.24
CA GLY A 411 11.45 -11.66 1.53
C GLY A 411 11.31 -11.04 0.13
N SER A 412 10.09 -10.68 -0.28
CA SER A 412 9.83 -10.01 -1.57
C SER A 412 9.71 -8.48 -1.44
N CYS A 413 9.68 -7.78 -2.58
CA CYS A 413 9.45 -6.34 -2.59
C CYS A 413 8.00 -5.99 -2.18
N PRO A 414 7.73 -4.77 -1.67
CA PRO A 414 6.39 -4.40 -1.20
C PRO A 414 5.26 -4.59 -2.22
N ARG A 415 5.53 -4.37 -3.51
CA ARG A 415 4.52 -4.56 -4.57
C ARG A 415 4.15 -6.03 -4.75
N THR A 416 5.13 -6.92 -4.83
CA THR A 416 4.88 -8.37 -4.91
C THR A 416 4.15 -8.87 -3.67
N VAL A 417 4.50 -8.40 -2.47
CA VAL A 417 3.78 -8.77 -1.23
C VAL A 417 2.33 -8.30 -1.28
N ALA A 418 2.08 -7.03 -1.65
CA ALA A 418 0.73 -6.49 -1.75
C ALA A 418 -0.12 -7.24 -2.78
N ASN A 419 0.45 -7.54 -3.95
CA ASN A 419 -0.23 -8.28 -5.01
C ASN A 419 -0.50 -9.74 -4.59
N SER A 420 0.47 -10.39 -3.94
CA SER A 420 0.31 -11.78 -3.47
C SER A 420 -0.80 -11.88 -2.42
N ALA A 421 -0.81 -10.97 -1.44
CA ALA A 421 -1.86 -10.91 -0.43
C ALA A 421 -3.24 -10.62 -1.06
N ALA A 422 -3.32 -9.74 -2.06
CA ALA A 422 -4.57 -9.46 -2.77
C ALA A 422 -5.08 -10.70 -3.54
N THR A 423 -4.21 -11.39 -4.29
CA THR A 423 -4.59 -12.63 -4.99
C THR A 423 -5.04 -13.71 -4.02
N LEU A 424 -4.31 -13.92 -2.91
CA LEU A 424 -4.71 -14.88 -1.86
C LEU A 424 -6.05 -14.51 -1.24
N GLY A 425 -6.32 -13.22 -0.98
CA GLY A 425 -7.62 -12.72 -0.51
C GLY A 425 -8.76 -13.03 -1.48
N ASN A 426 -8.57 -12.73 -2.77
CA ASN A 426 -9.54 -13.04 -3.82
C ASN A 426 -9.85 -14.55 -3.89
N MET A 427 -8.83 -15.39 -3.68
CA MET A 427 -8.95 -16.84 -3.68
C MET A 427 -9.62 -17.40 -2.40
N ALA A 428 -9.37 -16.78 -1.25
CA ALA A 428 -9.87 -17.21 0.05
C ALA A 428 -11.39 -17.09 0.24
N GLY A 429 -12.10 -16.44 -0.69
CA GLY A 429 -13.56 -16.42 -0.71
C GLY A 429 -14.18 -17.82 -0.89
N GLN A 430 -13.43 -18.80 -1.42
CA GLN A 430 -13.88 -20.19 -1.56
C GLN A 430 -13.31 -21.06 -0.43
N GLU A 431 -14.17 -21.82 0.25
CA GLU A 431 -13.80 -22.62 1.43
C GLU A 431 -12.69 -23.64 1.15
N VAL A 432 -12.77 -24.37 0.03
CA VAL A 432 -11.78 -25.40 -0.34
C VAL A 432 -10.38 -24.78 -0.51
N ILE A 433 -10.31 -23.64 -1.21
CA ILE A 433 -9.05 -22.94 -1.46
C ILE A 433 -8.52 -22.31 -0.17
N ARG A 434 -9.41 -21.72 0.64
CA ARG A 434 -9.09 -21.15 1.95
C ARG A 434 -8.43 -22.16 2.87
N CYS A 435 -8.98 -23.38 2.99
CA CYS A 435 -8.38 -24.45 3.79
C CYS A 435 -6.96 -24.78 3.33
N SER A 436 -6.71 -24.84 2.01
CA SER A 436 -5.36 -25.08 1.46
C SER A 436 -4.41 -23.93 1.73
N ILE A 437 -4.86 -22.67 1.60
CA ILE A 437 -4.05 -21.49 1.91
C ILE A 437 -3.63 -21.50 3.40
N LEU A 438 -4.57 -21.84 4.30
CA LEU A 438 -4.32 -21.94 5.73
C LEU A 438 -3.31 -23.06 6.05
N SER A 439 -3.41 -24.24 5.43
CA SER A 439 -2.48 -25.35 5.68
C SER A 439 -1.03 -25.04 5.28
N HIS A 440 -0.81 -24.09 4.38
CA HIS A 440 0.52 -23.61 3.97
C HIS A 440 1.08 -22.49 4.87
N GLY A 441 0.42 -22.16 5.99
CA GLY A 441 0.93 -21.20 6.97
C GLY A 441 0.73 -19.74 6.58
N ALA A 442 -0.25 -19.43 5.72
CA ALA A 442 -0.49 -18.07 5.23
C ALA A 442 -0.69 -17.05 6.35
N ILE A 443 -1.41 -17.39 7.44
CA ILE A 443 -1.62 -16.47 8.57
C ILE A 443 -0.28 -16.07 9.19
N GLN A 444 0.64 -17.01 9.40
CA GLN A 444 1.96 -16.72 9.96
C GLN A 444 2.77 -15.81 9.02
N ALA A 445 2.71 -16.06 7.71
CA ALA A 445 3.39 -15.26 6.70
C ALA A 445 2.83 -13.83 6.58
N LEU A 446 1.55 -13.59 6.90
CA LEU A 446 0.89 -12.29 6.83
C LEU A 446 1.15 -11.39 8.06
N VAL A 447 1.66 -11.92 9.19
CA VAL A 447 1.91 -11.12 10.41
C VAL A 447 3.00 -10.06 10.19
N GLU A 448 4.06 -10.37 9.44
CA GLU A 448 5.14 -9.41 9.20
C GLU A 448 4.72 -8.28 8.23
N PRO A 449 4.04 -8.57 7.10
CA PRO A 449 3.43 -7.54 6.24
C PRO A 449 2.51 -6.53 6.97
N LEU A 450 1.82 -6.93 8.05
CA LEU A 450 1.02 -6.00 8.88
C LEU A 450 1.82 -4.88 9.54
N LYS A 451 3.15 -5.02 9.65
CA LYS A 451 4.04 -4.01 10.24
C LYS A 451 4.65 -3.08 9.18
N SER A 452 4.31 -3.27 7.91
CA SER A 452 4.84 -2.48 6.80
C SER A 452 4.45 -1.00 6.89
N THR A 453 5.28 -0.13 6.34
CA THR A 453 4.95 1.29 6.15
C THR A 453 4.22 1.55 4.83
N ASN A 454 4.14 0.55 3.95
CA ASN A 454 3.49 0.69 2.66
C ASN A 454 1.97 0.45 2.78
N THR A 455 1.18 1.48 2.47
CA THR A 455 -0.28 1.46 2.55
C THR A 455 -0.92 0.31 1.76
N GLN A 456 -0.43 0.02 0.55
CA GLN A 456 -1.01 -1.05 -0.29
C GLN A 456 -0.74 -2.43 0.30
N VAL A 457 0.44 -2.65 0.88
CA VAL A 457 0.72 -3.89 1.63
C VAL A 457 -0.25 -4.04 2.78
N LEU A 458 -0.47 -2.98 3.57
CA LEU A 458 -1.39 -3.02 4.71
C LEU A 458 -2.83 -3.29 4.29
N VAL A 459 -3.32 -2.64 3.23
CA VAL A 459 -4.68 -2.85 2.68
C VAL A 459 -4.85 -4.31 2.25
N SER A 460 -3.98 -4.81 1.36
CA SER A 460 -4.09 -6.18 0.84
C SER A 460 -3.91 -7.24 1.91
N THR A 461 -2.99 -7.04 2.86
CA THR A 461 -2.75 -7.98 3.96
C THR A 461 -3.96 -8.05 4.89
N ALA A 462 -4.51 -6.90 5.29
CA ALA A 462 -5.68 -6.86 6.15
C ALA A 462 -6.92 -7.42 5.44
N HIS A 463 -7.11 -7.12 4.14
CA HIS A 463 -8.17 -7.73 3.35
C HIS A 463 -8.05 -9.26 3.30
N CYS A 464 -6.86 -9.79 2.99
CA CYS A 464 -6.60 -11.22 2.97
C CYS A 464 -6.89 -11.88 4.33
N LEU A 465 -6.46 -11.26 5.44
CA LEU A 465 -6.75 -11.77 6.78
C LEU A 465 -8.24 -11.79 7.11
N ALA A 466 -9.03 -10.82 6.62
CA ALA A 466 -10.47 -10.82 6.84
C ALA A 466 -11.14 -12.04 6.19
N GLU A 467 -10.69 -12.42 4.99
CA GLU A 467 -11.18 -13.60 4.25
C GLU A 467 -10.66 -14.92 4.85
N LEU A 468 -9.48 -14.92 5.46
CA LEU A 468 -8.89 -16.12 6.06
C LEU A 468 -9.40 -16.42 7.48
N THR A 469 -9.78 -15.42 8.28
CA THR A 469 -10.12 -15.57 9.72
C THR A 469 -11.59 -15.89 10.00
N CYS A 470 -12.24 -16.63 9.11
CA CYS A 470 -13.68 -16.91 9.17
C CYS A 470 -14.08 -17.95 10.23
N ASP A 471 -13.18 -18.83 10.64
CA ASP A 471 -13.45 -19.91 11.61
C ASP A 471 -12.67 -19.74 12.92
N THR A 472 -12.99 -20.56 13.92
CA THR A 472 -12.35 -20.48 15.25
C THR A 472 -10.86 -20.86 15.20
N GLU A 473 -10.46 -21.79 14.35
CA GLU A 473 -9.08 -22.27 14.27
C GLU A 473 -8.15 -21.21 13.66
N SER A 474 -8.53 -20.62 12.53
CA SER A 474 -7.82 -19.52 11.87
C SER A 474 -7.68 -18.28 12.76
N ARG A 475 -8.71 -17.94 13.56
CA ARG A 475 -8.60 -16.87 14.58
C ARG A 475 -7.60 -17.21 15.67
N ALA A 476 -7.62 -18.45 16.17
CA ALA A 476 -6.65 -18.91 17.15
C ALA A 476 -5.21 -18.93 16.58
N GLN A 477 -5.05 -19.30 15.31
CA GLN A 477 -3.76 -19.21 14.60
C GLN A 477 -3.26 -17.77 14.55
N LEU A 478 -4.11 -16.79 14.18
CA LEU A 478 -3.74 -15.37 14.16
C LEU A 478 -3.32 -14.88 15.56
N GLN A 479 -4.03 -15.31 16.60
CA GLN A 479 -3.67 -15.01 17.99
C GLN A 479 -2.32 -15.62 18.37
N SER A 480 -2.10 -16.91 18.08
CA SER A 480 -0.85 -17.61 18.39
C SER A 480 0.37 -17.06 17.64
N ALA A 481 0.16 -16.55 16.41
CA ALA A 481 1.19 -15.91 15.61
C ALA A 481 1.50 -14.47 16.05
N GLY A 482 0.78 -13.93 17.04
CA GLY A 482 0.96 -12.56 17.54
C GLY A 482 0.45 -11.47 16.59
N GLY A 483 -0.47 -11.80 15.67
CA GLY A 483 -0.97 -10.87 14.66
C GLY A 483 -1.99 -9.83 15.17
N LEU A 484 -2.57 -10.04 16.37
CA LEU A 484 -3.58 -9.15 16.94
C LEU A 484 -3.03 -7.75 17.25
N GLN A 485 -1.82 -7.64 17.82
CA GLN A 485 -1.25 -6.33 18.16
C GLN A 485 -0.90 -5.50 16.91
N PRO A 486 -0.21 -6.03 15.87
CA PRO A 486 -0.03 -5.31 14.61
C PRO A 486 -1.35 -4.86 13.98
N LEU A 487 -2.38 -5.72 13.98
CA LEU A 487 -3.70 -5.38 13.46
C LEU A 487 -4.33 -4.20 14.22
N ILE A 488 -4.27 -4.24 15.54
CA ILE A 488 -4.75 -3.17 16.42
C ILE A 488 -3.98 -1.87 16.17
N ASN A 489 -2.67 -1.94 15.93
CA ASN A 489 -1.87 -0.76 15.57
C ASN A 489 -2.36 -0.08 14.29
N LEU A 490 -2.94 -0.81 13.32
CA LEU A 490 -3.52 -0.23 12.09
C LEU A 490 -4.70 0.70 12.37
N LEU A 491 -5.38 0.55 13.51
CA LEU A 491 -6.41 1.48 13.96
C LEU A 491 -5.86 2.88 14.26
N HIS A 492 -4.55 3.13 14.27
CA HIS A 492 -4.00 4.49 14.33
C HIS A 492 -3.92 5.17 12.96
N SER A 493 -4.12 4.43 11.87
CA SER A 493 -3.99 4.98 10.52
C SER A 493 -5.07 6.03 10.23
N TYR A 494 -4.67 7.08 9.49
CA TYR A 494 -5.57 8.07 8.90
C TYR A 494 -5.95 7.71 7.45
N HIS A 495 -5.34 6.67 6.87
CA HIS A 495 -5.70 6.18 5.55
C HIS A 495 -7.01 5.39 5.61
N LYS A 496 -8.05 5.88 4.92
CA LYS A 496 -9.42 5.35 5.02
C LYS A 496 -9.51 3.86 4.70
N GLU A 497 -8.82 3.39 3.67
CA GLU A 497 -8.86 1.98 3.26
C GLU A 497 -8.14 1.06 4.26
N VAL A 498 -7.03 1.52 4.86
CA VAL A 498 -6.31 0.72 5.87
C VAL A 498 -7.18 0.59 7.11
N LEU A 499 -7.79 1.69 7.54
CA LEU A 499 -8.69 1.71 8.68
C LEU A 499 -9.94 0.84 8.44
N HIS A 500 -10.52 0.91 7.25
CA HIS A 500 -11.65 0.08 6.84
C HIS A 500 -11.31 -1.42 6.95
N ASN A 501 -10.22 -1.86 6.32
CA ASN A 501 -9.82 -3.26 6.35
C ASN A 501 -9.44 -3.72 7.76
N ALA A 502 -8.76 -2.90 8.56
CA ALA A 502 -8.46 -3.21 9.95
C ALA A 502 -9.75 -3.44 10.77
N CYS A 503 -10.76 -2.57 10.61
CA CYS A 503 -12.06 -2.73 11.26
C CYS A 503 -12.78 -4.01 10.81
N MET A 504 -12.67 -4.39 9.53
CA MET A 504 -13.26 -5.63 9.01
C MET A 504 -12.65 -6.87 9.67
N VAL A 505 -11.32 -6.96 9.75
CA VAL A 505 -10.65 -8.10 10.43
C VAL A 505 -11.03 -8.14 11.90
N ILE A 506 -11.07 -7.01 12.59
CA ILE A 506 -11.50 -6.94 14.00
C ILE A 506 -12.94 -7.41 14.16
N ASN A 507 -13.85 -6.98 13.29
CA ASN A 507 -15.24 -7.43 13.31
C ASN A 507 -15.36 -8.96 13.16
N VAL A 508 -14.61 -9.54 12.21
CA VAL A 508 -14.60 -10.99 11.98
C VAL A 508 -14.01 -11.72 13.19
N CYS A 509 -12.86 -11.28 13.69
CA CYS A 509 -12.18 -11.87 14.86
C CYS A 509 -13.02 -11.76 16.14
N ALA A 510 -13.75 -10.66 16.31
CA ALA A 510 -14.59 -10.41 17.48
C ALA A 510 -15.77 -11.38 17.62
N SER A 511 -16.08 -12.15 16.57
CA SER A 511 -17.10 -13.21 16.62
C SER A 511 -16.70 -14.37 17.54
N ASP A 512 -15.41 -14.54 17.83
CA ASP A 512 -14.92 -15.47 18.84
C ASP A 512 -14.68 -14.76 20.18
N LYS A 513 -15.24 -15.32 21.27
CA LYS A 513 -15.16 -14.70 22.60
C LYS A 513 -13.71 -14.62 23.10
N SER A 514 -12.88 -15.63 22.86
CA SER A 514 -11.49 -15.65 23.32
C SER A 514 -10.66 -14.58 22.61
N THR A 515 -10.76 -14.53 21.28
CA THR A 515 -10.05 -13.51 20.48
C THR A 515 -10.55 -12.10 20.80
N ALA A 516 -11.86 -11.89 20.97
CA ALA A 516 -12.42 -10.59 21.34
C ALA A 516 -11.89 -10.09 22.69
N VAL A 517 -11.81 -10.96 23.70
CA VAL A 517 -11.27 -10.61 25.02
C VAL A 517 -9.81 -10.18 24.91
N GLU A 518 -9.01 -10.89 24.12
CA GLU A 518 -7.60 -10.53 23.92
C GLU A 518 -7.47 -9.19 23.18
N MET A 519 -8.25 -8.95 22.12
CA MET A 519 -8.28 -7.66 21.43
C MET A 519 -8.66 -6.49 22.37
N CYS A 520 -9.60 -6.72 23.29
CA CYS A 520 -9.96 -5.73 24.31
C CYS A 520 -8.78 -5.43 25.26
N LYS A 521 -8.04 -6.45 25.70
CA LYS A 521 -6.85 -6.25 26.56
C LYS A 521 -5.76 -5.42 25.86
N LEU A 522 -5.63 -5.56 24.55
CA LEU A 522 -4.68 -4.82 23.72
C LEU A 522 -5.15 -3.39 23.38
N GLY A 523 -6.31 -2.94 23.89
CA GLY A 523 -6.79 -1.57 23.76
C GLY A 523 -7.59 -1.27 22.48
N ALA A 524 -8.07 -2.30 21.77
CA ALA A 524 -8.84 -2.10 20.54
C ALA A 524 -10.12 -1.28 20.76
N LEU A 525 -10.74 -1.41 21.93
CA LEU A 525 -12.04 -0.82 22.23
C LEU A 525 -11.93 0.69 22.47
N GLU A 526 -10.93 1.11 23.23
CA GLU A 526 -10.59 2.52 23.47
C GLU A 526 -10.30 3.24 22.15
N MET A 527 -9.51 2.61 21.27
CA MET A 527 -9.20 3.18 19.96
C MET A 527 -10.41 3.31 19.04
N LEU A 528 -11.26 2.28 18.98
CA LEU A 528 -12.49 2.34 18.18
C LEU A 528 -13.46 3.39 18.72
N GLN A 529 -13.50 3.58 20.04
CA GLN A 529 -14.25 4.67 20.66
C GLN A 529 -13.73 6.04 20.21
N ASP A 530 -12.41 6.25 20.24
CA ASP A 530 -11.78 7.50 19.78
C ASP A 530 -12.03 7.74 18.28
N ILE A 531 -11.95 6.69 17.46
CA ILE A 531 -12.27 6.75 16.03
C ILE A 531 -13.73 7.17 15.81
N ASN A 532 -14.67 6.56 16.53
CA ASN A 532 -16.11 6.84 16.38
C ASN A 532 -16.51 8.24 16.87
N GLN A 533 -15.74 8.82 17.81
CA GLN A 533 -15.89 10.22 18.22
C GLN A 533 -15.28 11.21 17.21
N SER A 534 -14.33 10.77 16.38
CA SER A 534 -13.67 11.60 15.39
C SER A 534 -14.55 11.83 14.15
N VAL A 535 -14.78 13.10 13.79
CA VAL A 535 -15.55 13.49 12.61
C VAL A 535 -14.94 12.94 11.31
N ASN A 536 -13.61 12.85 11.24
CA ASN A 536 -12.88 12.51 10.02
C ASN A 536 -12.58 11.01 9.88
N ARG A 537 -12.64 10.25 10.98
CA ARG A 537 -12.22 8.84 11.01
C ARG A 537 -13.39 7.87 11.21
N ARG A 538 -14.52 8.32 11.77
CA ARG A 538 -15.70 7.49 11.98
C ARG A 538 -16.21 6.88 10.67
N SER A 539 -16.66 5.63 10.75
CA SER A 539 -17.29 4.91 9.64
C SER A 539 -18.28 3.88 10.17
N SER A 540 -19.19 3.39 9.33
CA SER A 540 -20.07 2.27 9.69
C SER A 540 -19.27 1.04 10.12
N PHE A 541 -18.09 0.81 9.54
CA PHE A 541 -17.22 -0.33 9.86
C PHE A 541 -16.56 -0.22 11.23
N SER A 542 -16.17 0.98 11.67
CA SER A 542 -15.62 1.18 13.02
C SER A 542 -16.69 1.06 14.10
N GLU A 543 -17.94 1.42 13.79
CA GLU A 543 -19.09 1.14 14.66
C GLU A 543 -19.40 -0.36 14.72
N LEU A 544 -19.41 -1.06 13.59
CA LEU A 544 -19.61 -2.52 13.53
C LEU A 544 -18.54 -3.28 14.30
N ALA A 545 -17.26 -2.96 14.08
CA ALA A 545 -16.15 -3.58 14.80
C ALA A 545 -16.27 -3.37 16.32
N MET A 546 -16.62 -2.16 16.75
CA MET A 546 -16.84 -1.85 18.17
C MET A 546 -18.03 -2.65 18.73
N ASN A 547 -19.15 -2.69 18.02
CA ASN A 547 -20.33 -3.44 18.44
C ASN A 547 -20.05 -4.95 18.54
N SER A 548 -19.29 -5.51 17.61
CA SER A 548 -18.91 -6.92 17.64
C SER A 548 -18.02 -7.26 18.83
N LEU A 549 -17.05 -6.41 19.17
CA LEU A 549 -16.26 -6.57 20.41
C LEU A 549 -17.14 -6.49 21.66
N LEU A 550 -18.09 -5.55 21.70
CA LEU A 550 -19.02 -5.39 22.81
C LEU A 550 -19.98 -6.58 22.96
N ASN A 551 -20.44 -7.17 21.85
CA ASN A 551 -21.32 -8.34 21.88
C ASN A 551 -20.63 -9.56 22.53
N SER A 552 -19.32 -9.69 22.36
CA SER A 552 -18.51 -10.73 23.01
C SER A 552 -18.23 -10.46 24.48
N ASN A 553 -18.49 -9.24 24.97
CA ASN A 553 -18.35 -8.86 26.38
C ASN A 553 -19.51 -7.97 26.87
N LEU A 554 -20.63 -8.62 27.20
CA LEU A 554 -21.87 -7.95 27.62
C LEU A 554 -21.71 -7.04 28.85
N SER A 555 -20.82 -7.36 29.78
CA SER A 555 -20.53 -6.53 30.95
C SER A 555 -19.97 -5.17 30.56
N VAL A 556 -19.02 -5.19 29.63
CA VAL A 556 -18.42 -3.99 29.06
C VAL A 556 -19.42 -3.22 28.21
N LYS A 557 -20.21 -3.93 27.38
CA LYS A 557 -21.34 -3.36 26.63
C LYS A 557 -22.28 -2.59 27.54
N TYR A 558 -22.78 -3.22 28.59
CA TYR A 558 -23.72 -2.58 29.51
C TYR A 558 -23.10 -1.43 30.32
N SER A 559 -21.78 -1.48 30.58
CA SER A 559 -21.06 -0.41 31.25
C SER A 559 -20.93 0.85 30.37
N LEU A 560 -20.69 0.67 29.07
CA LEU A 560 -20.48 1.77 28.12
C LEU A 560 -21.77 2.32 27.52
N THR A 561 -22.65 1.43 27.05
CA THR A 561 -23.89 1.82 26.34
C THR A 561 -25.05 2.06 27.30
N GLY A 562 -25.01 1.47 28.50
CA GLY A 562 -26.15 1.41 29.39
C GLY A 562 -27.32 0.57 28.85
N HIS A 563 -27.11 -0.22 27.80
CA HIS A 563 -28.17 -0.92 27.10
C HIS A 563 -27.74 -2.35 26.73
N LEU A 564 -28.55 -3.33 27.14
CA LEU A 564 -28.51 -4.71 26.62
C LEU A 564 -29.81 -4.99 25.89
N ALA A 565 -29.70 -5.42 24.64
CA ALA A 565 -30.84 -5.79 23.81
C ALA A 565 -31.46 -7.11 24.28
N PHE A 566 -32.63 -7.44 23.73
CA PHE A 566 -33.29 -8.72 24.01
C PHE A 566 -32.49 -9.94 23.53
N THR A 567 -31.60 -9.77 22.55
CA THR A 567 -30.68 -10.82 22.05
C THR A 567 -29.44 -11.00 22.93
N ASP A 568 -29.15 -10.05 23.82
CA ASP A 568 -28.00 -10.12 24.72
C ASP A 568 -28.39 -10.94 25.94
N ASN A 569 -27.97 -12.21 25.96
CA ASN A 569 -28.27 -13.12 27.07
C ASN A 569 -27.18 -13.05 28.14
N ILE A 570 -27.54 -12.63 29.36
CA ILE A 570 -26.65 -12.59 30.50
C ILE A 570 -26.24 -14.04 30.86
N SER A 571 -24.96 -14.35 30.66
CA SER A 571 -24.35 -15.64 31.00
C SER A 571 -23.58 -15.57 32.32
N ASN A 572 -22.94 -16.69 32.70
CA ASN A 572 -21.95 -16.71 33.77
C ASN A 572 -20.85 -15.66 33.54
N ASP A 573 -20.31 -15.18 34.66
CA ASP A 573 -19.25 -14.16 34.74
C ASP A 573 -19.68 -12.75 34.30
N PHE A 574 -20.97 -12.53 34.00
CA PHE A 574 -21.46 -11.18 33.79
C PHE A 574 -21.35 -10.38 35.09
N TYR A 575 -20.75 -9.20 35.01
CA TYR A 575 -20.75 -8.22 36.09
C TYR A 575 -21.21 -6.84 35.62
N ASP A 576 -21.78 -6.08 36.56
CA ASP A 576 -22.13 -4.67 36.40
C ASP A 576 -21.26 -3.81 37.33
N ALA A 577 -20.21 -3.20 36.75
CA ALA A 577 -19.34 -2.24 37.44
C ALA A 577 -19.89 -0.80 37.46
N GLY A 578 -21.01 -0.51 36.78
CA GLY A 578 -21.57 0.83 36.62
C GLY A 578 -21.24 1.46 35.26
N LYS A 579 -21.57 2.74 35.09
CA LYS A 579 -21.32 3.48 33.85
C LYS A 579 -19.83 3.82 33.73
N ALA A 580 -19.17 3.36 32.68
CA ALA A 580 -17.79 3.72 32.38
C ALA A 580 -17.73 5.14 31.76
N CYS A 581 -16.73 5.93 32.14
CA CYS A 581 -16.43 7.18 31.47
C CYS A 581 -15.68 6.91 30.16
N ALA A 582 -15.95 7.71 29.12
CA ALA A 582 -15.21 7.62 27.87
C ALA A 582 -13.70 7.78 28.13
N GLY A 583 -12.89 6.87 27.58
CA GLY A 583 -11.42 6.87 27.74
C GLY A 583 -10.88 6.24 29.03
N GLN A 584 -11.72 5.66 29.90
CA GLN A 584 -11.24 4.87 31.04
C GLN A 584 -11.01 3.40 30.66
N ARG A 585 -9.83 2.88 31.00
CA ARG A 585 -9.51 1.45 30.86
C ARG A 585 -10.52 0.61 31.65
N ILE A 586 -11.11 -0.36 30.99
CA ILE A 586 -12.09 -1.25 31.61
C ILE A 586 -11.37 -2.35 32.38
N LEU A 587 -11.65 -2.44 33.68
CA LEU A 587 -11.05 -3.44 34.57
C LEU A 587 -11.79 -4.78 34.44
N THR A 588 -11.01 -5.86 34.48
CA THR A 588 -11.51 -7.23 34.56
C THR A 588 -12.14 -7.51 35.92
N LEU A 589 -13.00 -8.53 36.00
CA LEU A 589 -13.58 -8.98 37.28
C LEU A 589 -12.51 -9.33 38.32
N GLU A 590 -11.40 -9.93 37.89
CA GLU A 590 -10.25 -10.24 38.75
C GLU A 590 -9.60 -8.98 39.32
N GLU A 591 -9.31 -7.98 38.47
CA GLU A 591 -8.74 -6.70 38.92
C GLU A 591 -9.69 -5.97 39.87
N LEU A 592 -11.00 -5.97 39.59
CA LEU A 592 -12.03 -5.37 40.45
C LEU A 592 -12.15 -6.09 41.80
N SER A 593 -11.99 -7.42 41.82
CA SER A 593 -12.07 -8.22 43.05
C SER A 593 -10.90 -7.98 44.01
N LYS A 594 -9.72 -7.63 43.47
CA LYS A 594 -8.49 -7.36 44.22
C LYS A 594 -8.45 -5.96 44.85
N GLN A 595 -9.39 -5.07 44.50
CA GLN A 595 -9.42 -3.72 45.06
C GLN A 595 -9.81 -3.74 46.55
N PRO A 596 -9.19 -2.88 47.38
CA PRO A 596 -9.58 -2.77 48.78
C PRO A 596 -11.03 -2.33 48.89
N VAL A 597 -11.73 -2.88 49.90
CA VAL A 597 -13.13 -2.54 50.16
C VAL A 597 -13.27 -1.03 50.36
N ASN A 598 -14.13 -0.40 49.57
CA ASN A 598 -14.28 1.06 49.52
C ASN A 598 -15.75 1.50 49.66
N GLN A 599 -16.00 2.81 49.59
CA GLN A 599 -17.36 3.37 49.66
C GLN A 599 -18.04 3.51 48.29
N TYR A 600 -17.33 3.18 47.20
CA TYR A 600 -17.87 3.27 45.85
C TYR A 600 -18.92 2.18 45.58
N ARG A 601 -19.67 2.36 44.49
CA ARG A 601 -20.71 1.44 44.03
C ARG A 601 -20.18 0.00 44.01
N PRO A 602 -20.94 -1.00 44.52
CA PRO A 602 -20.53 -2.39 44.39
C PRO A 602 -20.50 -2.83 42.92
N VAL A 603 -19.62 -3.77 42.62
CA VAL A 603 -19.64 -4.51 41.34
C VAL A 603 -20.59 -5.69 41.53
N ILE A 604 -21.70 -5.72 40.77
CA ILE A 604 -22.70 -6.78 40.94
C ILE A 604 -22.37 -7.90 39.97
N VAL A 605 -22.13 -9.12 40.47
CA VAL A 605 -21.81 -10.28 39.62
C VAL A 605 -22.99 -11.24 39.52
N VAL A 606 -23.13 -11.86 38.35
CA VAL A 606 -24.10 -12.91 38.03
C VAL A 606 -23.32 -14.20 37.78
N ASN A 607 -23.47 -15.17 38.67
CA ASN A 607 -22.85 -16.49 38.53
C ASN A 607 -23.90 -17.59 38.71
N THR A 608 -24.16 -18.39 37.67
CA THR A 608 -25.25 -19.39 37.65
C THR A 608 -24.76 -20.84 37.67
N THR A 609 -23.45 -21.12 37.76
CA THR A 609 -22.90 -22.50 37.70
C THR A 609 -22.77 -23.22 39.04
N LYS A 610 -22.95 -24.56 38.99
CA LYS A 610 -22.42 -25.53 39.97
C LYS A 610 -20.96 -25.81 39.60
N ALA A 611 -20.05 -25.90 40.57
CA ALA A 611 -18.81 -26.64 40.38
C ALA A 611 -19.14 -28.07 39.92
N GLU A 612 -18.68 -28.48 38.74
CA GLU A 612 -18.73 -29.88 38.33
C GLU A 612 -17.93 -30.70 39.33
N GLU A 613 -18.57 -31.73 39.89
CA GLU A 613 -17.91 -32.83 40.55
C GLU A 613 -16.99 -33.50 39.52
N THR A 614 -15.70 -33.22 39.59
CA THR A 614 -14.68 -34.18 39.16
C THR A 614 -14.71 -35.36 40.15
N ALA A 615 -15.76 -36.16 40.05
CA ALA A 615 -15.77 -37.51 40.56
C ALA A 615 -14.84 -38.33 39.65
N ASN A 616 -13.54 -38.27 39.95
CA ASN A 616 -12.67 -39.40 39.67
C ASN A 616 -13.25 -40.58 40.44
N VAL A 617 -14.02 -41.40 39.74
CA VAL A 617 -14.34 -42.77 40.15
C VAL A 617 -13.00 -43.50 40.26
N PRO A 618 -12.54 -43.92 41.45
CA PRO A 618 -11.48 -44.90 41.50
C PRO A 618 -12.13 -46.24 41.13
N GLU A 619 -11.71 -46.82 40.01
CA GLU A 619 -12.01 -48.20 39.67
C GLU A 619 -11.62 -49.12 40.83
N GLU A 620 -12.61 -49.81 41.39
CA GLU A 620 -12.38 -51.00 42.20
C GLU A 620 -11.71 -52.06 41.31
N SER A 621 -10.40 -52.24 41.48
CA SER A 621 -9.73 -53.49 41.14
C SER A 621 -9.25 -54.16 42.42
N GLN A 622 -9.78 -55.35 42.61
CA GLN A 622 -9.53 -56.26 43.72
C GLN A 622 -8.05 -56.65 43.79
N SER A 623 -7.43 -56.51 44.96
CA SER A 623 -6.45 -57.49 45.46
C SER A 623 -6.05 -57.20 46.91
N ASN A 624 -6.54 -58.04 47.83
CA ASN A 624 -5.76 -58.44 49.01
C ASN A 624 -4.67 -59.43 48.56
N PRO A 625 -3.58 -59.69 49.33
CA PRO A 625 -3.44 -59.48 50.76
C PRO A 625 -2.13 -58.83 51.24
N SER A 626 -2.14 -58.44 52.51
CA SER A 626 -0.98 -58.18 53.36
C SER A 626 -0.16 -59.45 53.63
N GLU A 627 1.17 -59.36 53.58
CA GLU A 627 2.06 -59.99 54.57
C GLU A 627 3.45 -59.31 54.59
N THR A 628 3.84 -58.91 55.81
CA THR A 628 5.19 -58.86 56.43
C THR A 628 6.32 -57.94 55.92
N ASP A 629 6.85 -57.20 56.91
CA ASP A 629 8.26 -57.08 57.34
C ASP A 629 9.12 -55.86 56.98
N THR A 630 9.51 -55.15 58.07
CA THR A 630 10.85 -54.56 58.38
C THR A 630 11.39 -53.44 57.47
N THR A 631 12.07 -52.36 57.88
CA THR A 631 12.95 -52.07 59.04
C THR A 631 13.34 -50.57 59.06
N LYS A 632 13.48 -50.01 60.28
CA LYS A 632 14.51 -49.06 60.82
C LYS A 632 15.18 -47.98 59.94
N ALA A 633 15.21 -46.72 60.44
CA ALA A 633 16.33 -46.05 61.16
C ALA A 633 16.13 -44.51 61.17
N ASP A 634 16.05 -43.82 62.33
CA ASP A 634 17.14 -43.18 63.11
C ASP A 634 18.04 -42.23 62.24
N ARG A 635 18.42 -40.98 62.57
CA ARG A 635 18.54 -40.23 63.83
C ARG A 635 19.05 -38.79 63.55
N ARG A 636 18.58 -37.83 64.37
CA ARG A 636 19.30 -36.72 65.06
C ARG A 636 20.16 -35.69 64.30
N THR A 637 19.84 -34.41 64.55
CA THR A 637 20.77 -33.27 64.71
C THR A 637 20.91 -32.88 66.20
N PRO A 638 22.01 -32.21 66.61
CA PRO A 638 22.03 -31.45 67.85
C PRO A 638 22.43 -29.96 67.69
N MET A 639 21.96 -29.18 68.67
CA MET A 639 22.16 -27.76 68.94
C MET A 639 23.62 -27.33 69.21
N ARG A 640 23.97 -26.05 68.96
CA ARG A 640 24.27 -25.08 70.05
C ARG A 640 24.55 -23.64 69.58
N LYS A 641 24.04 -22.72 70.43
CA LYS A 641 24.08 -21.25 70.48
C LYS A 641 25.49 -20.66 70.61
N LYS A 642 25.67 -19.40 70.14
CA LYS A 642 26.16 -18.28 70.98
C LYS A 642 25.90 -16.90 70.34
N LYS A 643 25.22 -16.04 71.13
CA LYS A 643 24.94 -14.61 70.95
C LYS A 643 26.20 -13.74 71.01
N LYS A 644 26.17 -12.59 70.31
CA LYS A 644 26.52 -11.26 70.85
C LYS A 644 25.86 -10.15 70.00
N GLU A 645 24.99 -9.38 70.66
CA GLU A 645 24.47 -8.03 70.32
C GLU A 645 25.65 -7.01 70.29
N ASP A 646 25.63 -5.88 69.56
CA ASP A 646 24.61 -4.83 69.59
C ASP A 646 24.74 -3.78 68.44
N ASP A 647 23.58 -3.19 68.07
CA ASP A 647 23.25 -1.81 67.62
C ASP A 647 24.00 -1.11 66.44
N ARG A 648 23.43 -0.41 65.43
CA ARG A 648 22.07 -0.01 64.97
C ARG A 648 22.16 0.50 63.52
N GLN A 649 21.23 0.09 62.64
CA GLN A 649 20.41 0.93 61.74
C GLN A 649 19.46 0.00 60.96
N LYS A 650 18.16 0.31 61.00
CA LYS A 650 17.05 -0.60 60.66
C LYS A 650 16.70 -0.56 59.17
N GLU A 651 16.93 -1.67 58.49
CA GLU A 651 16.14 -2.14 57.35
C GLU A 651 15.21 -3.25 57.88
N GLU A 652 13.89 -3.09 57.71
CA GLU A 652 12.94 -4.17 57.99
C GLU A 652 12.52 -4.80 56.67
N ALA A 653 12.98 -6.04 56.51
CA ALA A 653 12.65 -6.96 55.43
C ALA A 653 11.24 -7.54 55.61
N GLU A 654 10.60 -7.74 54.46
CA GLU A 654 9.87 -8.95 54.04
C GLU A 654 9.42 -9.89 55.18
N ALA A 655 8.13 -9.78 55.51
CA ALA A 655 7.36 -10.94 55.95
C ALA A 655 6.89 -11.69 54.69
N GLU A 656 7.35 -12.93 54.53
CA GLU A 656 6.82 -13.92 53.59
C GLU A 656 5.29 -13.92 53.65
N SER A 657 4.66 -13.58 52.53
CA SER A 657 3.22 -13.66 52.35
C SER A 657 2.79 -15.13 52.21
N PRO A 658 1.61 -15.51 52.71
CA PRO A 658 1.15 -16.89 52.60
C PRO A 658 0.88 -17.20 51.13
N ALA A 659 1.39 -18.34 50.67
CA ALA A 659 1.12 -18.95 49.38
C ALA A 659 -0.33 -18.72 48.91
N GLU A 660 -0.45 -18.08 47.74
CA GLU A 660 -1.70 -17.84 47.04
C GLU A 660 -2.46 -19.16 46.85
N LYS A 661 -3.59 -19.30 47.55
CA LYS A 661 -4.59 -20.29 47.20
C LYS A 661 -5.33 -19.81 45.94
N PRO A 662 -5.62 -20.69 44.97
CA PRO A 662 -6.48 -20.36 43.85
C PRO A 662 -7.86 -19.91 44.35
N LEU A 663 -8.39 -18.83 43.78
CA LEU A 663 -9.74 -18.34 44.03
C LEU A 663 -10.76 -19.46 43.82
N LYS A 664 -11.46 -19.88 44.89
CA LYS A 664 -12.76 -20.55 44.75
C LYS A 664 -13.74 -19.49 44.23
N MET A 665 -14.12 -19.55 42.96
CA MET A 665 -15.24 -18.76 42.46
C MET A 665 -16.48 -19.03 43.32
N MET A 666 -17.15 -17.97 43.75
CA MET A 666 -18.27 -18.05 44.69
C MET A 666 -19.52 -18.60 43.97
N ASP A 667 -20.00 -19.76 44.43
CA ASP A 667 -21.28 -20.32 44.00
C ASP A 667 -22.44 -19.45 44.53
N ASP A 668 -23.19 -18.80 43.63
CA ASP A 668 -24.42 -18.07 43.99
C ASP A 668 -25.62 -19.02 44.06
N ILE A 669 -25.64 -19.83 45.12
CA ILE A 669 -26.71 -20.80 45.39
C ILE A 669 -28.10 -20.12 45.44
N SER A 670 -28.15 -18.87 45.92
CA SER A 670 -29.41 -18.12 46.02
C SER A 670 -29.96 -17.77 44.64
N LEU A 671 -29.10 -17.33 43.70
CA LEU A 671 -29.50 -17.08 42.32
C LEU A 671 -29.94 -18.36 41.61
N GLN A 672 -29.25 -19.48 41.84
CA GLN A 672 -29.63 -20.78 41.26
C GLN A 672 -31.02 -21.23 41.72
N LEU A 673 -31.35 -21.05 43.00
CA LEU A 673 -32.68 -21.37 43.53
C LEU A 673 -33.76 -20.49 42.88
N LEU A 674 -33.50 -19.19 42.73
CA LEU A 674 -34.42 -18.27 42.05
C LEU A 674 -34.61 -18.63 40.57
N ALA A 675 -33.53 -19.00 39.86
CA ALA A 675 -33.60 -19.45 38.48
C ALA A 675 -34.40 -20.75 38.34
N LYS A 676 -34.23 -21.70 39.27
CA LYS A 676 -35.03 -22.93 39.33
C LYS A 676 -36.51 -22.62 39.59
N GLN A 677 -36.79 -21.76 40.56
CA GLN A 677 -38.17 -21.35 40.88
C GLN A 677 -38.83 -20.66 39.69
N ALA A 678 -38.11 -19.80 38.97
CA ALA A 678 -38.63 -19.16 37.74
C ALA A 678 -38.96 -20.20 36.66
N LYS A 679 -38.10 -21.18 36.42
CA LYS A 679 -38.34 -22.27 35.47
C LYS A 679 -39.56 -23.11 35.83
N GLU A 680 -39.77 -23.41 37.11
CA GLU A 680 -40.87 -24.28 37.57
C GLU A 680 -42.22 -23.55 37.65
N SER A 681 -42.24 -22.26 37.99
CA SER A 681 -43.48 -21.52 38.28
C SER A 681 -43.94 -20.57 37.17
N ILE A 682 -43.04 -20.12 36.29
CA ILE A 682 -43.33 -19.07 35.29
C ILE A 682 -43.36 -19.63 33.87
N LEU A 683 -42.38 -20.48 33.52
CA LEU A 683 -42.30 -21.09 32.18
C LEU A 683 -43.58 -21.84 31.77
N PRO A 684 -44.33 -22.52 32.66
CA PRO A 684 -45.56 -23.22 32.28
C PRO A 684 -46.78 -22.32 31.96
N LEU A 685 -46.69 -21.00 32.18
CA LEU A 685 -47.79 -20.08 31.91
C LEU A 685 -47.96 -19.86 30.40
N ASN A 686 -49.20 -19.82 29.92
CA ASN A 686 -49.52 -19.72 28.48
C ASN A 686 -49.59 -18.27 27.96
N ASP A 687 -49.70 -17.27 28.84
CA ASP A 687 -49.77 -15.85 28.48
C ASP A 687 -48.45 -15.15 28.79
N GLU A 688 -47.81 -14.56 27.78
CA GLU A 688 -46.57 -13.79 27.92
C GLU A 688 -46.73 -12.62 28.89
N ARG A 689 -47.90 -11.96 28.93
CA ARG A 689 -48.15 -10.85 29.88
C ARG A 689 -48.14 -11.36 31.32
N GLU A 690 -48.72 -12.53 31.54
CA GLU A 690 -48.73 -13.18 32.85
C GLU A 690 -47.32 -13.66 33.24
N GLN A 691 -46.54 -14.17 32.30
CA GLN A 691 -45.14 -14.56 32.51
C GLN A 691 -44.29 -13.38 33.00
N TYR A 692 -44.35 -12.23 32.32
CA TYR A 692 -43.63 -11.03 32.76
C TYR A 692 -44.11 -10.52 34.12
N SER A 693 -45.42 -10.56 34.38
CA SER A 693 -45.99 -10.14 35.66
C SER A 693 -45.59 -11.06 36.82
N ALA A 694 -45.59 -12.38 36.61
CA ALA A 694 -45.13 -13.36 37.58
C ALA A 694 -43.63 -13.21 37.88
N LEU A 695 -42.81 -13.01 36.84
CA LEU A 695 -41.37 -12.79 37.00
C LEU A 695 -41.07 -11.51 37.80
N ALA A 696 -41.78 -10.42 37.52
CA ALA A 696 -41.63 -9.16 38.24
C ALA A 696 -41.96 -9.30 39.74
N ARG A 697 -43.02 -10.06 40.06
CA ARG A 697 -43.38 -10.37 41.46
C ARG A 697 -42.34 -11.22 42.15
N LEU A 698 -41.76 -12.22 41.46
CA LEU A 698 -40.68 -13.05 41.99
C LEU A 698 -39.44 -12.22 42.33
N VAL A 699 -38.99 -11.37 41.38
CA VAL A 699 -37.84 -10.46 41.56
C VAL A 699 -38.08 -9.49 42.71
N SER A 700 -39.26 -8.88 42.76
CA SER A 700 -39.63 -7.95 43.83
C SER A 700 -39.63 -8.63 45.20
N THR A 701 -40.20 -9.83 45.31
CA THR A 701 -40.24 -10.61 46.56
C THR A 701 -38.84 -10.99 47.03
N ALA A 702 -37.96 -11.41 46.12
CA ALA A 702 -36.58 -11.75 46.43
C ALA A 702 -35.77 -10.56 46.97
N MET A 703 -36.09 -9.34 46.53
CA MET A 703 -35.34 -8.11 46.83
C MET A 703 -36.06 -7.13 47.77
N GLY A 704 -36.97 -7.63 48.62
CA GLY A 704 -37.55 -6.86 49.74
C GLY A 704 -38.99 -6.40 49.55
N GLY A 705 -39.69 -6.90 48.54
CA GLY A 705 -41.12 -6.66 48.29
C GLY A 705 -41.41 -5.34 47.55
N ALA A 706 -42.71 -5.06 47.37
CA ALA A 706 -43.17 -3.79 46.79
C ALA A 706 -42.89 -2.63 47.74
N VAL A 707 -42.45 -1.49 47.19
CA VAL A 707 -42.11 -0.29 47.95
C VAL A 707 -42.90 0.88 47.38
N GLU A 708 -43.69 1.54 48.22
CA GLU A 708 -44.42 2.75 47.86
C GLU A 708 -43.45 3.89 47.49
N MET A 709 -43.82 4.71 46.50
CA MET A 709 -42.93 5.75 45.97
C MET A 709 -42.52 6.75 47.05
N GLU A 710 -43.43 7.07 47.96
CA GLU A 710 -43.24 8.00 49.07
C GLU A 710 -42.27 7.46 50.13
N ARG A 711 -42.15 6.14 50.26
CA ARG A 711 -41.34 5.46 51.30
C ARG A 711 -39.99 4.95 50.80
N LEU A 712 -39.60 5.28 49.56
CA LEU A 712 -38.30 4.89 48.98
C LEU A 712 -37.11 5.32 49.85
N HIS A 713 -37.21 6.47 50.51
CA HIS A 713 -36.16 7.00 51.39
C HIS A 713 -35.95 6.17 52.68
N GLU A 714 -36.98 5.45 53.12
CA GLU A 714 -36.92 4.56 54.29
C GLU A 714 -36.33 3.17 53.95
N PHE A 715 -36.21 2.86 52.66
CA PHE A 715 -35.73 1.57 52.19
C PHE A 715 -34.20 1.46 52.33
N ALA A 716 -33.75 0.91 53.46
CA ALA A 716 -32.33 0.81 53.84
C ALA A 716 -31.50 -0.20 53.01
N TRP A 717 -31.36 0.04 51.70
CA TRP A 717 -30.58 -0.78 50.78
C TRP A 717 -29.07 -0.55 50.91
N VAL A 718 -28.62 0.69 51.14
CA VAL A 718 -27.19 1.04 51.23
C VAL A 718 -26.50 0.26 52.35
N LEU A 719 -27.10 0.24 53.54
CA LEU A 719 -26.57 -0.50 54.69
C LEU A 719 -26.52 -2.02 54.42
N HIS A 720 -27.51 -2.56 53.70
CA HIS A 720 -27.53 -3.97 53.30
C HIS A 720 -26.37 -4.30 52.37
N ILE A 721 -26.13 -3.49 51.34
CA ILE A 721 -25.00 -3.64 50.42
C ILE A 721 -23.67 -3.52 51.17
N SER A 722 -23.49 -2.52 52.04
CA SER A 722 -22.26 -2.36 52.82
C SER A 722 -21.97 -3.57 53.72
N LYS A 723 -23.00 -4.19 54.30
CA LYS A 723 -22.86 -5.45 55.05
C LYS A 723 -22.40 -6.59 54.17
N LEU A 724 -22.89 -6.70 52.93
CA LEU A 724 -22.43 -7.71 51.98
C LEU A 724 -20.97 -7.48 51.58
N LYS A 725 -20.57 -6.24 51.26
CA LYS A 725 -19.16 -5.90 50.96
C LYS A 725 -18.22 -6.27 52.12
N TYR A 726 -18.64 -5.99 53.35
CA TYR A 726 -17.90 -6.38 54.56
C TYR A 726 -17.85 -7.90 54.75
N MET A 727 -18.98 -8.60 54.57
CA MET A 727 -19.05 -10.05 54.72
C MET A 727 -18.16 -10.79 53.73
N PHE A 728 -18.13 -10.33 52.48
CA PHE A 728 -17.32 -10.93 51.41
C PHE A 728 -15.88 -10.40 51.33
N GLN A 729 -15.54 -9.37 52.12
CA GLN A 729 -14.24 -8.68 52.05
C GLN A 729 -13.87 -8.24 50.63
N SER A 730 -14.86 -7.89 49.82
CA SER A 730 -14.69 -7.50 48.42
C SER A 730 -15.71 -6.44 47.99
N ASN A 731 -15.37 -5.67 46.96
CA ASN A 731 -16.32 -4.77 46.31
C ASN A 731 -17.26 -5.51 45.34
N VAL A 732 -16.97 -6.77 45.03
CA VAL A 732 -17.80 -7.64 44.18
C VAL A 732 -18.87 -8.32 45.03
N VAL A 733 -20.13 -8.18 44.64
CA VAL A 733 -21.30 -8.71 45.36
C VAL A 733 -22.14 -9.57 44.41
N PRO A 734 -22.34 -10.87 44.71
CA PRO A 734 -23.22 -11.71 43.91
C PRO A 734 -24.68 -11.29 44.05
N ILE A 735 -25.39 -11.24 42.92
CA ILE A 735 -26.75 -10.68 42.85
C ILE A 735 -27.77 -11.44 43.69
N GLY A 736 -27.63 -12.76 43.85
CA GLY A 736 -28.57 -13.59 44.60
C GLY A 736 -28.58 -13.33 46.10
N PHE A 737 -27.53 -12.70 46.64
CA PHE A 737 -27.46 -12.31 48.07
C PHE A 737 -28.08 -10.93 48.37
N ILE A 738 -28.48 -10.17 47.34
CA ILE A 738 -29.08 -8.85 47.49
C ILE A 738 -30.57 -9.01 47.86
N ARG A 739 -30.87 -9.05 49.16
CA ARG A 739 -32.24 -9.14 49.71
C ARG A 739 -32.99 -7.80 49.78
N LYS A 740 -32.28 -6.68 49.64
CA LYS A 740 -32.86 -5.32 49.60
C LYS A 740 -32.29 -4.59 48.40
N GLY A 741 -33.01 -4.63 47.28
CA GLY A 741 -32.58 -4.09 46.00
C GLY A 741 -33.43 -2.91 45.53
N ILE A 742 -32.79 -1.94 44.89
CA ILE A 742 -33.44 -0.80 44.20
C ILE A 742 -33.58 -1.10 42.69
N TYR A 743 -34.08 -0.13 41.92
CA TYR A 743 -34.32 -0.21 40.48
C TYR A 743 -33.23 -0.97 39.69
N CYS A 744 -31.96 -0.55 39.80
CA CYS A 744 -30.87 -1.20 39.06
C CYS A 744 -30.61 -2.66 39.44
N HIS A 745 -30.71 -3.00 40.72
CA HIS A 745 -30.51 -4.38 41.20
C HIS A 745 -31.65 -5.29 40.71
N ARG A 746 -32.89 -4.79 40.80
CA ARG A 746 -34.09 -5.54 40.39
C ARG A 746 -34.13 -5.72 38.88
N ALA A 747 -33.84 -4.67 38.11
CA ALA A 747 -33.85 -4.77 36.65
C ALA A 747 -32.78 -5.73 36.12
N LEU A 748 -31.59 -5.75 36.75
CA LEU A 748 -30.54 -6.70 36.41
C LEU A 748 -30.94 -8.14 36.76
N LEU A 749 -31.53 -8.38 37.94
CA LEU A 749 -32.01 -9.71 38.32
C LEU A 749 -33.15 -10.17 37.41
N PHE A 750 -34.06 -9.27 37.03
CA PHE A 750 -35.14 -9.57 36.11
C PHE A 750 -34.61 -9.99 34.73
N LYS A 751 -33.66 -9.24 34.16
CA LYS A 751 -33.00 -9.61 32.89
C LYS A 751 -32.33 -10.98 32.99
N CYS A 752 -31.53 -11.21 34.04
CA CYS A 752 -30.86 -12.48 34.25
C CYS A 752 -31.84 -13.67 34.34
N LEU A 753 -32.91 -13.54 35.11
CA LEU A 753 -33.91 -14.60 35.24
C LEU A 753 -34.74 -14.78 33.97
N ALA A 754 -35.07 -13.69 33.25
CA ALA A 754 -35.75 -13.73 31.96
C ALA A 754 -34.92 -14.52 30.94
N ASP A 755 -33.62 -14.24 30.83
CA ASP A 755 -32.69 -14.96 29.95
C ASP A 755 -32.60 -16.45 30.33
N CYS A 756 -32.62 -16.77 31.63
CA CYS A 756 -32.62 -18.17 32.11
C CYS A 756 -33.86 -18.98 31.71
N ILE A 757 -35.00 -18.32 31.49
CA ILE A 757 -36.27 -18.96 31.10
C ILE A 757 -36.68 -18.67 29.65
N GLY A 758 -35.84 -17.96 28.88
CA GLY A 758 -36.08 -17.66 27.46
C GLY A 758 -37.08 -16.52 27.19
N LEU A 759 -37.34 -15.64 28.16
CA LEU A 759 -38.18 -14.44 27.94
C LEU A 759 -37.37 -13.28 27.36
N SER A 760 -37.90 -12.66 26.32
CA SER A 760 -37.24 -11.54 25.63
C SER A 760 -37.44 -10.22 26.37
N CYS A 761 -36.39 -9.70 26.99
CA CYS A 761 -36.41 -8.35 27.55
C CYS A 761 -35.10 -7.60 27.35
N THR A 762 -35.22 -6.29 27.22
CA THR A 762 -34.10 -5.35 27.18
C THR A 762 -33.75 -4.93 28.61
N LEU A 763 -32.49 -4.60 28.89
CA LEU A 763 -32.06 -3.93 30.12
C LEU A 763 -31.52 -2.54 29.79
N VAL A 764 -32.12 -1.50 30.36
CA VAL A 764 -31.75 -0.11 30.13
C VAL A 764 -31.33 0.56 31.43
N ARG A 765 -30.17 1.21 31.42
CA ARG A 765 -29.62 1.99 32.52
C ARG A 765 -30.04 3.45 32.38
N GLY A 766 -30.63 3.99 33.43
CA GLY A 766 -30.90 5.42 33.59
C GLY A 766 -29.85 6.11 34.48
N GLU A 767 -30.20 7.30 34.93
CA GLU A 767 -29.36 8.08 35.84
C GLU A 767 -29.60 7.70 37.31
N TYR A 768 -28.67 8.04 38.21
CA TYR A 768 -28.85 7.93 39.67
C TYR A 768 -29.36 6.56 40.18
N ASN A 769 -28.77 5.47 39.69
CA ASN A 769 -29.15 4.07 40.01
C ASN A 769 -30.54 3.63 39.50
N ARG A 770 -31.18 4.38 38.59
CA ARG A 770 -32.32 3.90 37.82
C ARG A 770 -31.87 2.90 36.77
N ALA A 771 -32.63 1.82 36.62
CA ALA A 771 -32.60 0.94 35.46
C ALA A 771 -33.96 0.27 35.34
N TRP A 772 -34.32 -0.15 34.14
CA TRP A 772 -35.60 -0.79 33.87
C TRP A 772 -35.48 -1.84 32.76
N ASN A 773 -36.50 -2.69 32.68
CA ASN A 773 -36.62 -3.65 31.61
C ASN A 773 -37.74 -3.25 30.66
N GLU A 774 -37.47 -3.41 29.37
CA GLU A 774 -38.45 -3.17 28.33
C GLU A 774 -38.81 -4.49 27.65
N VAL A 775 -40.09 -4.67 27.39
CA VAL A 775 -40.65 -5.85 26.73
C VAL A 775 -41.53 -5.42 25.57
N LEU A 776 -41.55 -6.22 24.50
CA LEU A 776 -42.38 -6.01 23.33
C LEU A 776 -43.55 -6.98 23.38
N LEU A 777 -44.77 -6.46 23.35
CA LEU A 777 -46.01 -7.25 23.46
C LEU A 777 -47.01 -6.78 22.40
N PHE A 778 -47.78 -7.71 21.83
CA PHE A 778 -48.87 -7.36 20.93
C PHE A 778 -50.10 -6.91 21.72
N ASP A 779 -50.77 -5.85 21.25
CA ASP A 779 -52.05 -5.42 21.80
C ASP A 779 -53.18 -6.29 21.21
N GLY A 780 -53.92 -6.97 22.09
CA GLY A 780 -54.94 -7.97 21.75
C GLY A 780 -56.26 -7.43 21.18
N THR A 781 -56.30 -6.22 20.61
CA THR A 781 -57.51 -5.71 19.94
C THR A 781 -57.28 -5.62 18.43
N PRO A 782 -57.91 -6.49 17.62
CA PRO A 782 -57.92 -6.29 16.18
C PRO A 782 -58.65 -4.97 15.90
N SER A 783 -57.94 -4.00 15.32
CA SER A 783 -58.60 -2.80 14.79
C SER A 783 -59.61 -3.22 13.73
N SER A 784 -60.75 -2.53 13.65
CA SER A 784 -61.81 -2.75 12.65
C SER A 784 -61.34 -2.60 11.19
N ASN A 785 -60.06 -2.27 10.96
CA ASN A 785 -59.48 -1.94 9.66
C ASN A 785 -58.46 -2.97 9.15
N GLY A 786 -58.49 -4.22 9.62
CA GLY A 786 -57.76 -5.34 9.00
C GLY A 786 -56.23 -5.23 8.97
N ARG A 787 -55.63 -4.30 9.72
CA ARG A 787 -54.18 -4.22 9.93
C ARG A 787 -53.79 -5.11 11.10
N SER A 788 -52.73 -5.91 10.92
CA SER A 788 -52.12 -6.71 11.98
C SER A 788 -51.75 -5.82 13.17
N PRO A 789 -51.95 -6.27 14.43
CA PRO A 789 -51.60 -5.49 15.60
C PRO A 789 -50.09 -5.24 15.63
N GLN A 790 -49.69 -3.97 15.80
CA GLN A 790 -48.29 -3.60 15.96
C GLN A 790 -47.82 -3.92 17.39
N PRO A 791 -46.60 -4.45 17.60
CA PRO A 791 -46.07 -4.69 18.92
C PRO A 791 -45.81 -3.34 19.63
N CYS A 792 -46.27 -3.24 20.87
CA CYS A 792 -46.05 -2.08 21.73
C CYS A 792 -44.95 -2.36 22.75
N ARG A 793 -44.15 -1.34 23.07
CA ARG A 793 -43.11 -1.39 24.11
C ARG A 793 -43.73 -1.11 25.47
N TYR A 794 -43.40 -1.92 26.47
CA TYR A 794 -43.80 -1.76 27.86
C TYR A 794 -42.58 -1.78 28.78
N ILE A 795 -42.63 -0.98 29.83
CA ILE A 795 -41.69 -1.02 30.95
C ILE A 795 -42.30 -1.88 32.06
N VAL A 796 -41.50 -2.80 32.59
CA VAL A 796 -41.91 -3.65 33.70
C VAL A 796 -41.68 -2.92 35.02
N ASP A 797 -42.75 -2.65 35.78
CA ASP A 797 -42.62 -2.13 37.15
C ASP A 797 -42.13 -3.25 38.07
N LEU A 798 -40.99 -3.03 38.71
CA LEU A 798 -40.36 -3.95 39.66
C LEU A 798 -40.34 -3.40 41.09
N MET A 799 -40.78 -2.16 41.31
CA MET A 799 -40.63 -1.44 42.56
C MET A 799 -41.98 -1.15 43.23
N HIS A 800 -42.87 -0.41 42.57
CA HIS A 800 -44.08 0.13 43.22
C HIS A 800 -45.26 -0.82 43.07
N GLN A 801 -45.54 -1.25 41.84
CA GLN A 801 -46.58 -2.22 41.52
C GLN A 801 -45.96 -3.38 40.73
N PRO A 802 -45.24 -4.31 41.40
CA PRO A 802 -44.51 -5.39 40.74
C PRO A 802 -45.39 -6.20 39.79
N GLY A 803 -45.02 -6.18 38.51
CA GLY A 803 -45.73 -6.90 37.44
C GLY A 803 -46.78 -6.07 36.69
N ASN A 804 -46.91 -4.78 36.99
CA ASN A 804 -47.61 -3.83 36.13
C ASN A 804 -46.76 -3.50 34.89
N LEU A 805 -47.40 -3.42 33.72
CA LEU A 805 -46.77 -3.15 32.44
C LEU A 805 -47.11 -1.73 31.98
N LEU A 806 -46.15 -0.81 32.14
CA LEU A 806 -46.31 0.59 31.82
C LEU A 806 -46.04 0.80 30.33
N LYS A 807 -47.04 1.25 29.57
CA LYS A 807 -46.85 1.54 28.14
C LYS A 807 -45.75 2.60 27.97
N ALA A 808 -44.77 2.35 27.09
CA ALA A 808 -43.68 3.29 26.84
C ALA A 808 -44.24 4.67 26.43
N ASN A 809 -43.58 5.75 26.87
CA ASN A 809 -44.00 7.15 26.70
C ASN A 809 -45.32 7.54 27.44
N SER A 810 -45.81 6.71 28.35
CA SER A 810 -46.86 7.13 29.28
C SER A 810 -46.26 7.96 30.42
N PRO A 811 -47.03 8.87 31.06
CA PRO A 811 -46.55 9.64 32.22
C PRO A 811 -46.04 8.75 33.36
N ALA A 812 -46.66 7.58 33.54
CA ALA A 812 -46.24 6.60 34.54
C ALA A 812 -44.89 5.95 34.18
N ALA A 813 -44.65 5.67 32.89
CA ALA A 813 -43.38 5.16 32.40
C ALA A 813 -42.25 6.20 32.58
N GLU A 814 -42.51 7.46 32.23
CA GLU A 814 -41.54 8.55 32.41
C GLU A 814 -41.19 8.74 33.89
N GLN A 815 -42.19 8.78 34.78
CA GLN A 815 -42.00 8.87 36.23
C GLN A 815 -41.21 7.68 36.82
N TYR A 816 -41.31 6.50 36.19
CA TYR A 816 -40.53 5.33 36.60
C TYR A 816 -39.05 5.43 36.15
N GLN A 817 -38.80 6.04 35.00
CA GLN A 817 -37.47 6.19 34.40
C GLN A 817 -36.66 7.34 35.02
N THR A 818 -37.33 8.41 35.46
CA THR A 818 -36.71 9.63 35.98
C THR A 818 -36.81 9.73 37.51
N ILE A 819 -36.14 10.73 38.09
CA ILE A 819 -36.21 11.10 39.51
C ILE A 819 -36.97 12.41 39.63
#